data_AF-A0A0P9MUG2-F1
#
_entry.id   AF-A0A0P9MUG2-F1
#
_cell.length_a   1.000
_cell.length_b   1.000
_cell.length_c   1.000
_cell.angle_alpha   90.00
_cell.angle_beta   90.00
_cell.angle_gamma   90.00
#
_symmetry.space_group_name_H-M   'P 1'
#
loop_
_entity.id
_entity.type
_entity.pdbx_description
1 polymer ?
#
loop_
_entity_poly.entity_id
_entity_poly.type
_entity_poly.pdbx_seq_one_letter_code
_entity_poly.pdbx_strand_id
1 'polypeptide(L)'
;MLLTGRDSAMDANTWVSMREINSERDLIAGENLQITLINTARGEPVETVRFSPTPAVGQYEWTKAFADYINATAVHLRAGVRQTDGTFKTEHSSYLNKIWTDSAPDRVALTTACRFNQWSDLYTVNAVGALPEGTTITCNLLNKSTGDLYQTVQCHVPTERLGRYWWPAYLSETINNRGELLRAGEKDDAQKKFVPIGSSFRNHVWAPAGLPLTLEFDVGFSPATLASAAQVFTRLCDQIPKSIPSAQDIDAWLSGFSDGKFRDITYPAQGSTVEDISGLNLHLDRAFRIACYLFSQATASPAHYLSHALEALNFYARQDYKISWWNRQIGLAKKAGRTAVLLAKHLTGSELIKQFIPYAMKTTNTYAYIQTGANLADFASVQILWSVSAWKNSGQGSYLLYLRAAADVLSGLCQPVEREGKEHGEGVSVDYAINQHNALNGSQYCMQLYSGSYGAELLNRIVEGAVVLVSEFSLTATALSELVNVVVEGMGWMGYASRMDFHVNGRAISRGVPSNAHIAKWAEVLLPFADTANKEALNELIRRTSGDESNNQYYRGGRLFWVNDYLAHIGSHYCVWAKAISTRTVGGESGNGENPKGYYMGAGTCFLTHHGKEYEGIQPVWDWQRLPGTTVEQVPNFKWPNTAWGVNMWGSHDFAGGVSDGKRTLLSMELSRKNVTHAYKTVMATDDRVTCMGTGIDTRSVMFPVVTCVNQCIARGPVRYLTMDNQEHTLEQGSLTADNIQAVYHDGFVYTLAYFRSRPTVTIEVKSCSGAWSDINIEPPRV
;
A
#
# COMPACT_ATOMS: atom_id res chain seq x y z
N MET A 1 54.19 -13.74 65.83
CA MET A 1 55.55 -13.50 65.31
C MET A 1 55.84 -14.58 64.27
N LEU A 2 55.94 -14.13 63.01
CA LEU A 2 56.55 -14.73 61.80
C LEU A 2 56.70 -16.26 61.65
N LEU A 3 56.08 -16.74 60.56
CA LEU A 3 56.56 -17.67 59.51
C LEU A 3 57.08 -19.06 59.92
N THR A 4 56.43 -20.10 59.38
CA THR A 4 56.87 -20.79 58.13
C THR A 4 55.83 -21.85 57.78
N GLY A 5 55.01 -21.58 56.77
CA GLY A 5 54.00 -22.50 56.24
C GLY A 5 54.51 -23.14 54.95
N ARG A 6 54.84 -24.43 55.07
CA ARG A 6 55.00 -25.48 54.04
C ARG A 6 54.88 -25.03 52.58
N ASP A 7 56.01 -25.14 51.87
CA ASP A 7 56.05 -25.50 50.46
C ASP A 7 55.31 -26.83 50.26
N SER A 8 54.07 -26.74 49.76
CA SER A 8 53.50 -27.81 48.94
C SER A 8 53.78 -27.43 47.50
N ALA A 9 54.66 -28.18 46.85
CA ALA A 9 54.74 -28.26 45.40
C ALA A 9 53.34 -28.59 44.85
N MET A 10 52.61 -27.57 44.41
CA MET A 10 51.48 -27.75 43.51
C MET A 10 52.06 -27.83 42.10
N ASP A 11 51.66 -28.89 41.39
CA ASP A 11 51.97 -29.14 39.99
C ASP A 11 51.93 -27.86 39.15
N ALA A 12 52.93 -27.71 38.30
CA ALA A 12 53.02 -26.65 37.31
C ALA A 12 51.82 -26.75 36.34
N ASN A 13 50.71 -26.06 36.67
CA ASN A 13 49.64 -25.81 35.72
C ASN A 13 50.24 -25.12 34.49
N THR A 14 50.39 -25.88 33.41
CA THR A 14 50.88 -25.37 32.13
C THR A 14 49.87 -24.37 31.58
N TRP A 15 50.14 -23.08 31.73
CA TRP A 15 49.29 -22.04 31.16
C TRP A 15 49.39 -22.05 29.62
N VAL A 16 48.24 -22.13 28.95
CA VAL A 16 48.13 -22.11 27.48
C VAL A 16 47.68 -20.72 27.03
N SER A 17 48.33 -20.18 26.00
CA SER A 17 47.96 -18.89 25.43
C SER A 17 46.69 -19.03 24.59
N MET A 18 45.72 -18.15 24.82
CA MET A 18 44.43 -18.19 24.15
C MET A 18 44.36 -17.14 23.03
N ARG A 19 44.44 -15.86 23.39
CA ARG A 19 44.31 -14.73 22.46
C ARG A 19 44.88 -13.44 23.03
N GLU A 20 45.07 -12.43 22.19
CA GLU A 20 45.51 -11.09 22.60
C GLU A 20 44.36 -10.29 23.24
N ILE A 21 44.68 -9.43 24.21
CA ILE A 21 43.88 -8.28 24.60
C ILE A 21 44.31 -7.15 23.66
N ASN A 22 43.39 -6.69 22.81
CA ASN A 22 43.72 -5.74 21.77
C ASN A 22 42.90 -4.47 21.87
N SER A 23 43.55 -3.32 21.67
CA SER A 23 42.90 -2.03 21.57
C SER A 23 43.19 -1.34 20.24
N GLU A 24 42.13 -0.78 19.65
CA GLU A 24 42.21 0.06 18.45
C GLU A 24 41.64 1.46 18.71
N ARG A 25 41.24 1.73 19.94
CA ARG A 25 40.74 3.03 20.42
C ARG A 25 40.75 3.11 21.94
N ASP A 26 40.53 4.32 22.43
CA ASP A 26 40.28 4.60 23.84
C ASP A 26 39.00 3.90 24.33
N LEU A 27 39.02 3.49 25.60
CA LEU A 27 37.87 2.90 26.27
C LEU A 27 37.13 4.01 27.01
N ILE A 28 35.90 4.29 26.58
CA ILE A 28 35.09 5.36 27.18
C ILE A 28 34.61 4.94 28.58
N ALA A 29 34.36 5.94 29.42
CA ALA A 29 33.89 5.70 30.78
C ALA A 29 32.60 4.88 30.76
N GLY A 30 32.54 3.83 31.60
CA GLY A 30 31.38 2.95 31.70
C GLY A 30 31.21 1.91 30.58
N GLU A 31 32.11 1.85 29.58
CA GLU A 31 32.07 0.77 28.58
C GLU A 31 32.54 -0.56 29.20
N ASN A 32 31.70 -1.60 29.12
CA ASN A 32 31.97 -2.90 29.72
C ASN A 32 32.83 -3.78 28.79
N LEU A 33 34.01 -4.16 29.28
CA LEU A 33 34.80 -5.25 28.75
C LEU A 33 34.46 -6.55 29.48
N GLN A 34 34.48 -7.65 28.73
CA GLN A 34 34.22 -8.97 29.28
C GLN A 34 35.16 -9.99 28.68
N ILE A 35 35.53 -10.97 29.50
CA ILE A 35 36.07 -12.24 29.06
C ILE A 35 35.30 -13.37 29.74
N THR A 36 34.88 -14.35 28.94
CA THR A 36 34.23 -15.57 29.41
C THR A 36 35.05 -16.77 28.92
N LEU A 37 35.58 -17.52 29.88
CA LEU A 37 36.24 -18.81 29.64
C LEU A 37 35.16 -19.90 29.64
N ILE A 38 35.09 -20.66 28.56
CA ILE A 38 34.07 -21.68 28.31
C ILE A 38 34.75 -23.04 28.25
N ASN A 39 34.12 -24.04 28.85
CA ASN A 39 34.44 -25.45 28.60
C ASN A 39 33.63 -25.92 27.39
N THR A 40 34.29 -26.13 26.24
CA THR A 40 33.60 -26.48 24.99
C THR A 40 33.07 -27.91 24.96
N ALA A 41 33.53 -28.80 25.85
CA ALA A 41 32.96 -30.15 25.97
C ALA A 41 31.62 -30.15 26.72
N ARG A 42 31.41 -29.20 27.64
CA ARG A 42 30.19 -29.08 28.45
C ARG A 42 29.28 -27.93 28.03
N GLY A 43 29.79 -26.98 27.25
CA GLY A 43 29.04 -25.79 26.85
C GLY A 43 28.95 -24.69 27.91
N GLU A 44 29.51 -24.92 29.10
CA GLU A 44 29.29 -24.06 30.26
C GLU A 44 30.40 -23.01 30.44
N PRO A 45 30.05 -21.78 30.87
CA PRO A 45 31.02 -20.81 31.37
C PRO A 45 31.72 -21.37 32.61
N VAL A 46 33.04 -21.43 32.58
CA VAL A 46 33.85 -21.79 33.75
C VAL A 46 34.23 -20.58 34.57
N GLU A 47 34.50 -19.46 33.90
CA GLU A 47 34.83 -18.21 34.57
C GLU A 47 34.44 -17.02 33.69
N THR A 48 33.93 -15.95 34.29
CA THR A 48 33.68 -14.69 33.59
C THR A 48 34.21 -13.52 34.39
N VAL A 49 35.00 -12.67 33.73
CA VAL A 49 35.54 -11.44 34.30
C VAL A 49 34.95 -10.26 33.53
N ARG A 50 34.44 -9.26 34.26
CA ARG A 50 33.87 -8.03 33.71
C ARG A 50 34.63 -6.83 34.25
N PHE A 51 34.96 -5.90 33.38
CA PHE A 51 35.72 -4.70 33.71
C PHE A 51 35.09 -3.47 33.06
N SER A 52 34.89 -2.43 33.85
CA SER A 52 34.34 -1.16 33.39
C SER A 52 35.25 -0.05 33.90
N PRO A 53 35.83 0.79 33.04
CA PRO A 53 36.69 1.86 33.48
C PRO A 53 35.87 3.04 34.01
N THR A 54 36.32 3.60 35.13
CA THR A 54 35.79 4.86 35.67
C THR A 54 36.96 5.68 36.22
N PRO A 55 37.45 6.74 35.55
CA PRO A 55 36.97 7.41 34.32
C PRO A 55 37.44 6.73 33.01
N ALA A 56 37.25 7.37 31.86
CA ALA A 56 37.74 6.90 30.55
C ALA A 56 39.26 6.69 30.55
N VAL A 57 39.73 5.71 29.78
CA VAL A 57 41.13 5.27 29.80
C VAL A 57 41.65 5.15 28.37
N GLY A 58 42.85 5.69 28.14
CA GLY A 58 43.53 5.67 26.84
C GLY A 58 43.77 4.26 26.33
N GLN A 59 43.93 4.13 25.00
CA GLN A 59 44.00 2.83 24.33
C GLN A 59 45.11 1.90 24.85
N TYR A 60 46.21 2.41 25.38
CA TYR A 60 47.32 1.57 25.87
C TYR A 60 47.18 1.24 27.36
N GLU A 61 46.47 2.09 28.10
CA GLU A 61 46.31 2.00 29.54
C GLU A 61 45.19 1.04 29.92
N TRP A 62 44.09 1.01 29.15
CA TRP A 62 42.95 0.18 29.51
C TRP A 62 43.25 -1.30 29.32
N THR A 63 44.07 -1.67 28.34
CA THR A 63 44.47 -3.06 28.09
C THR A 63 45.29 -3.61 29.25
N LYS A 64 46.19 -2.79 29.81
CA LYS A 64 46.93 -3.13 31.03
C LYS A 64 45.99 -3.22 32.22
N ALA A 65 45.13 -2.22 32.43
CA ALA A 65 44.21 -2.20 33.56
C ALA A 65 43.27 -3.42 33.55
N PHE A 66 42.76 -3.81 32.37
CA PHE A 66 41.96 -5.01 32.21
C PHE A 66 42.77 -6.28 32.48
N ALA A 67 44.02 -6.36 32.01
CA ALA A 67 44.91 -7.48 32.30
C ALA A 67 45.23 -7.60 33.81
N ASP A 68 45.52 -6.48 34.48
CA ASP A 68 45.72 -6.42 35.93
C ASP A 68 44.48 -6.90 36.67
N TYR A 69 43.31 -6.44 36.23
CA TYR A 69 42.03 -6.84 36.82
C TYR A 69 41.79 -8.35 36.66
N ILE A 70 42.03 -8.92 35.47
CA ILE A 70 41.95 -10.38 35.26
C ILE A 70 42.88 -11.12 36.24
N ASN A 71 44.13 -10.69 36.38
CA ASN A 71 45.08 -11.34 37.29
C ASN A 71 44.67 -11.22 38.77
N ALA A 72 43.98 -10.14 39.14
CA ALA A 72 43.52 -9.89 40.50
C ALA A 72 42.24 -10.67 40.86
N THR A 73 41.36 -10.93 39.89
CA THR A 73 40.03 -11.49 40.17
C THR A 73 39.84 -12.92 39.67
N ALA A 74 40.62 -13.37 38.69
CA ALA A 74 40.38 -14.63 38.01
C ALA A 74 41.19 -15.80 38.61
N VAL A 75 40.55 -16.97 38.68
CA VAL A 75 41.09 -18.24 39.14
C VAL A 75 41.70 -19.01 37.96
N HIS A 76 40.99 -19.09 36.84
CA HIS A 76 41.35 -19.90 35.66
C HIS A 76 41.90 -19.08 34.49
N LEU A 77 42.04 -17.77 34.67
CA LEU A 77 42.60 -16.85 33.68
C LEU A 77 43.82 -16.10 34.23
N ARG A 78 44.81 -15.88 33.35
CA ARG A 78 45.90 -14.92 33.55
C ARG A 78 46.02 -14.03 32.33
N ALA A 79 46.55 -12.82 32.51
CA ALA A 79 46.74 -11.87 31.43
C ALA A 79 48.12 -11.19 31.50
N GLY A 80 48.73 -10.97 30.33
CA GLY A 80 50.04 -10.30 30.20
C GLY A 80 51.02 -11.05 29.30
N VAL A 81 52.27 -10.58 29.30
CA VAL A 81 53.41 -11.22 28.64
C VAL A 81 54.03 -12.23 29.61
N ARG A 82 54.04 -13.51 29.23
CA ARG A 82 54.64 -14.58 30.04
C ARG A 82 56.16 -14.39 30.13
N GLN A 83 56.68 -14.34 31.35
CA GLN A 83 58.11 -14.19 31.65
C GLN A 83 58.79 -15.56 31.73
N THR A 84 60.13 -15.56 31.72
CA THR A 84 60.94 -16.78 31.82
C THR A 84 60.77 -17.53 33.14
N ASP A 85 60.38 -16.83 34.21
CA ASP A 85 60.08 -17.41 35.53
C ASP A 85 58.64 -17.96 35.64
N GLY A 86 57.85 -17.89 34.57
CA GLY A 86 56.47 -18.36 34.53
C GLY A 86 55.42 -17.36 34.99
N THR A 87 55.82 -16.17 35.47
CA THR A 87 54.88 -15.10 35.85
C THR A 87 54.33 -14.36 34.62
N PHE A 88 53.25 -13.58 34.81
CA PHE A 88 52.62 -12.77 33.76
C PHE A 88 52.79 -11.29 34.08
N LYS A 89 53.58 -10.59 33.26
CA LYS A 89 53.77 -9.15 33.38
C LYS A 89 52.77 -8.42 32.48
N THR A 90 51.98 -7.51 33.05
CA THR A 90 51.06 -6.67 32.29
C THR A 90 51.79 -5.45 31.73
N GLU A 91 51.52 -5.12 30.46
CA GLU A 91 52.24 -4.08 29.72
C GLU A 91 51.31 -2.93 29.31
N HIS A 92 51.81 -1.70 29.29
CA HIS A 92 51.12 -0.56 28.67
C HIS A 92 51.20 -0.67 27.15
N SER A 93 50.33 -1.47 26.55
CA SER A 93 50.39 -1.80 25.12
C SER A 93 49.02 -2.17 24.57
N SER A 94 48.76 -1.77 23.33
CA SER A 94 47.53 -2.11 22.61
C SER A 94 47.48 -3.54 22.08
N TYR A 95 48.57 -4.32 22.18
CA TYR A 95 48.63 -5.67 21.58
C TYR A 95 49.50 -6.70 22.32
N LEU A 96 50.38 -6.30 23.24
CA LEU A 96 51.31 -7.23 23.89
C LEU A 96 50.64 -8.13 24.95
N ASN A 97 49.59 -7.66 25.62
CA ASN A 97 48.91 -8.43 26.66
C ASN A 97 48.16 -9.61 26.03
N LYS A 98 48.42 -10.82 26.50
CA LYS A 98 47.70 -12.04 26.07
C LYS A 98 46.92 -12.64 27.22
N ILE A 99 45.81 -13.27 26.91
CA ILE A 99 45.01 -14.09 27.80
C ILE A 99 45.56 -15.51 27.81
N TRP A 100 45.63 -16.10 29.00
CA TRP A 100 46.10 -17.45 29.26
C TRP A 100 45.11 -18.19 30.14
N THR A 101 45.01 -19.50 29.97
CA THR A 101 44.18 -20.37 30.81
C THR A 101 44.93 -21.63 31.24
N ASP A 102 44.39 -22.39 32.20
CA ASP A 102 44.95 -23.67 32.60
C ASP A 102 45.01 -24.67 31.42
N SER A 103 45.94 -25.63 31.42
CA SER A 103 46.08 -26.64 30.35
C SER A 103 44.94 -27.67 30.33
N ALA A 104 43.78 -27.35 30.89
CA ALA A 104 42.62 -28.20 30.75
C ALA A 104 42.26 -28.34 29.26
N PRO A 105 41.95 -29.55 28.78
CA PRO A 105 41.44 -29.71 27.42
C PRO A 105 40.11 -28.94 27.26
N ASP A 106 39.78 -28.60 26.02
CA ASP A 106 38.47 -28.04 25.64
C ASP A 106 38.14 -26.67 26.27
N ARG A 107 39.11 -25.75 26.30
CA ARG A 107 38.92 -24.36 26.77
C ARG A 107 38.87 -23.39 25.60
N VAL A 108 37.93 -22.44 25.63
CA VAL A 108 37.89 -21.27 24.73
C VAL A 108 37.59 -19.99 25.50
N ALA A 109 38.26 -18.89 25.15
CA ALA A 109 38.01 -17.58 25.72
C ALA A 109 37.30 -16.65 24.72
N LEU A 110 36.05 -16.29 25.02
CA LEU A 110 35.34 -15.22 24.33
C LEU A 110 35.63 -13.90 25.02
N THR A 111 36.03 -12.87 24.28
CA THR A 111 36.29 -11.56 24.88
C THR A 111 35.89 -10.42 23.96
N THR A 112 35.30 -9.38 24.55
CA THR A 112 35.02 -8.13 23.84
C THR A 112 36.25 -7.25 23.65
N ALA A 113 37.36 -7.55 24.34
CA ALA A 113 38.63 -6.85 24.22
C ALA A 113 39.46 -7.37 23.02
N CYS A 114 38.83 -7.44 21.86
CA CYS A 114 39.40 -7.98 20.63
C CYS A 114 39.37 -6.94 19.49
N ARG A 115 40.10 -7.22 18.41
CA ARG A 115 40.13 -6.34 17.23
C ARG A 115 38.74 -6.23 16.61
N PHE A 116 38.43 -5.09 16.04
CA PHE A 116 37.17 -4.76 15.36
C PHE A 116 36.87 -5.71 14.19
N ASN A 117 37.89 -6.23 13.52
CA ASN A 117 37.77 -7.27 12.49
C ASN A 117 37.56 -8.70 13.05
N GLN A 118 37.72 -8.90 14.35
CA GLN A 118 37.42 -10.15 15.07
C GLN A 118 36.02 -10.18 15.66
N TRP A 119 35.16 -9.22 15.30
CA TRP A 119 33.73 -9.27 15.59
C TRP A 119 32.98 -9.86 14.41
N SER A 120 32.37 -11.02 14.63
CA SER A 120 31.53 -11.73 13.66
C SER A 120 30.16 -11.06 13.56
N ASP A 121 29.68 -10.87 12.33
CA ASP A 121 28.29 -10.47 12.05
C ASP A 121 27.38 -11.67 12.31
N LEU A 122 26.45 -11.54 13.24
CA LEU A 122 25.53 -12.61 13.58
C LEU A 122 24.15 -12.42 12.97
N TYR A 123 23.70 -11.18 12.79
CA TYR A 123 22.32 -10.90 12.42
C TYR A 123 22.12 -9.47 11.91
N THR A 124 21.40 -9.31 10.79
CA THR A 124 20.94 -8.01 10.30
C THR A 124 19.57 -7.68 10.89
N VAL A 125 19.46 -6.53 11.58
CA VAL A 125 18.21 -6.05 12.16
C VAL A 125 17.35 -5.41 11.06
N ASN A 126 16.47 -6.21 10.46
CA ASN A 126 15.58 -5.79 9.39
C ASN A 126 14.17 -5.43 9.88
N ALA A 127 13.73 -4.21 9.59
CA ALA A 127 12.40 -3.72 9.91
C ALA A 127 11.45 -3.77 8.70
N VAL A 128 10.51 -4.70 8.78
CA VAL A 128 9.39 -4.81 7.83
C VAL A 128 8.41 -3.64 7.97
N GLY A 129 8.28 -3.07 9.17
CA GLY A 129 7.36 -1.98 9.51
C GLY A 129 7.63 -1.44 10.92
N ALA A 130 6.70 -0.63 11.44
CA ALA A 130 6.68 -0.32 12.86
C ALA A 130 6.34 -1.56 13.70
N LEU A 131 6.66 -1.51 14.99
CA LEU A 131 6.27 -2.54 15.94
C LEU A 131 4.89 -2.22 16.55
N PRO A 132 4.03 -3.22 16.80
CA PRO A 132 2.88 -3.05 17.68
C PRO A 132 3.31 -2.55 19.06
N GLU A 133 2.46 -1.76 19.72
CA GLU A 133 2.70 -1.36 21.11
C GLU A 133 2.78 -2.59 22.03
N GLY A 134 3.63 -2.51 23.05
CA GLY A 134 3.90 -3.64 23.96
C GLY A 134 4.77 -4.74 23.35
N THR A 135 5.53 -4.45 22.31
CA THR A 135 6.50 -5.39 21.72
C THR A 135 7.77 -5.49 22.57
N THR A 136 8.23 -6.72 22.78
CA THR A 136 9.51 -7.02 23.41
C THR A 136 10.36 -7.86 22.46
N ILE A 137 11.60 -7.42 22.23
CA ILE A 137 12.57 -8.13 21.41
C ILE A 137 13.55 -8.86 22.33
N THR A 138 13.77 -10.15 22.08
CA THR A 138 14.73 -10.97 22.81
C THR A 138 15.83 -11.43 21.85
N CYS A 139 17.08 -11.17 22.22
CA CYS A 139 18.27 -11.58 21.48
C CYS A 139 19.06 -12.58 22.33
N ASN A 140 19.09 -13.84 21.91
CA ASN A 140 19.83 -14.91 22.57
C ASN A 140 21.11 -15.21 21.77
N LEU A 141 22.26 -15.02 22.41
CA LEU A 141 23.56 -15.43 21.88
C LEU A 141 23.80 -16.89 22.23
N LEU A 142 23.89 -17.74 21.21
CA LEU A 142 23.98 -19.18 21.34
C LEU A 142 25.25 -19.70 20.67
N ASN A 143 25.72 -20.85 21.12
CA ASN A 143 26.58 -21.70 20.30
C ASN A 143 25.75 -22.32 19.17
N LYS A 144 26.15 -22.10 17.93
CA LYS A 144 25.47 -22.60 16.72
C LYS A 144 25.46 -24.13 16.64
N SER A 145 26.50 -24.78 17.17
CA SER A 145 26.67 -26.23 17.05
C SER A 145 25.97 -27.00 18.17
N THR A 146 26.00 -26.48 19.40
CA THR A 146 25.48 -27.18 20.59
C THR A 146 24.16 -26.61 21.10
N GLY A 147 23.84 -25.36 20.78
CA GLY A 147 22.67 -24.65 21.31
C GLY A 147 22.87 -24.03 22.69
N ASP A 148 24.09 -24.05 23.23
CA ASP A 148 24.37 -23.49 24.57
C ASP A 148 24.15 -21.97 24.59
N LEU A 149 23.39 -21.51 25.58
CA LEU A 149 23.07 -20.09 25.77
C LEU A 149 24.16 -19.36 26.54
N TYR A 150 24.75 -18.34 25.93
CA TYR A 150 25.79 -17.51 26.54
C TYR A 150 25.29 -16.17 27.04
N GLN A 151 24.27 -15.61 26.40
CA GLN A 151 23.74 -14.30 26.79
C GLN A 151 22.32 -14.12 26.27
N THR A 152 21.48 -13.44 27.06
CA THR A 152 20.18 -12.92 26.61
C THR A 152 20.14 -11.40 26.80
N VAL A 153 19.71 -10.68 25.76
CA VAL A 153 19.37 -9.26 25.84
C VAL A 153 17.88 -9.11 25.53
N GLN A 154 17.12 -8.58 26.48
CA GLN A 154 15.71 -8.28 26.30
C GLN A 154 15.49 -6.77 26.20
N CYS A 155 14.82 -6.34 25.14
CA CYS A 155 14.53 -4.96 24.79
C CYS A 155 13.02 -4.73 24.74
N HIS A 156 12.51 -4.01 25.73
CA HIS A 156 11.14 -3.50 25.72
C HIS A 156 11.15 -2.18 24.95
N VAL A 157 10.48 -2.12 23.80
CA VAL A 157 10.52 -0.96 22.92
C VAL A 157 9.44 0.03 23.36
N PRO A 158 9.79 1.25 23.78
CA PRO A 158 8.80 2.23 24.23
C PRO A 158 8.03 2.81 23.04
N THR A 159 6.82 3.31 23.31
CA THR A 159 5.84 3.70 22.28
C THR A 159 6.39 4.73 21.29
N GLU A 160 7.19 5.69 21.76
CA GLU A 160 7.83 6.73 20.94
C GLU A 160 8.98 6.21 20.04
N ARG A 161 9.41 4.95 20.24
CA ARG A 161 10.48 4.31 19.45
C ARG A 161 9.98 3.18 18.55
N LEU A 162 8.67 2.93 18.45
CA LEU A 162 8.12 1.81 17.66
C LEU A 162 8.26 1.98 16.15
N GLY A 163 8.49 3.20 15.65
CA GLY A 163 8.56 3.48 14.23
C GLY A 163 9.63 2.67 13.49
N ARG A 164 9.37 2.31 12.23
CA ARG A 164 10.21 1.42 11.38
C ARG A 164 11.69 1.77 11.36
N TYR A 165 12.05 3.05 11.44
CA TYR A 165 13.44 3.52 11.42
C TYR A 165 14.03 3.74 12.81
N TRP A 166 13.19 3.73 13.85
CA TRP A 166 13.58 4.08 15.22
C TRP A 166 13.82 2.84 16.08
N TRP A 167 12.97 1.83 16.00
CA TRP A 167 13.12 0.64 16.84
C TRP A 167 14.42 -0.12 16.57
N PRO A 168 14.97 -0.22 15.33
CA PRO A 168 16.24 -0.91 15.12
C PRO A 168 17.42 -0.18 15.78
N ALA A 169 17.41 1.15 15.75
CA ALA A 169 18.40 1.97 16.43
C ALA A 169 18.30 1.79 17.95
N TYR A 170 17.09 1.87 18.51
CA TYR A 170 16.84 1.70 19.94
C TYR A 170 17.21 0.30 20.46
N LEU A 171 16.93 -0.75 19.67
CA LEU A 171 17.41 -2.10 19.99
C LEU A 171 18.95 -2.12 20.02
N SER A 172 19.60 -1.48 19.05
CA SER A 172 21.06 -1.44 18.96
C SER A 172 21.68 -0.70 20.14
N GLU A 173 21.09 0.42 20.55
CA GLU A 173 21.45 1.14 21.78
C GLU A 173 21.28 0.25 23.02
N THR A 174 20.16 -0.47 23.10
CA THR A 174 19.89 -1.39 24.22
C THR A 174 20.92 -2.52 24.29
N ILE A 175 21.26 -3.12 23.15
CA ILE A 175 22.32 -4.13 23.04
C ILE A 175 23.68 -3.52 23.40
N ASN A 176 24.03 -2.31 22.98
CA ASN A 176 25.32 -1.74 23.36
C ASN A 176 25.41 -1.39 24.84
N ASN A 177 24.30 -1.00 25.48
CA ASN A 177 24.26 -0.62 26.88
C ASN A 177 24.21 -1.83 27.84
N ARG A 178 23.50 -2.89 27.46
CA ARG A 178 23.25 -4.08 28.29
C ARG A 178 23.97 -5.32 27.79
N GLY A 179 24.53 -5.24 26.59
CA GLY A 179 25.18 -6.35 25.92
C GLY A 179 26.54 -6.64 26.53
N GLU A 180 26.66 -7.82 27.11
CA GLU A 180 27.92 -8.37 27.57
C GLU A 180 28.84 -8.66 26.38
N LEU A 181 28.61 -9.79 25.71
CA LEU A 181 29.36 -10.24 24.53
C LEU A 181 28.80 -9.65 23.22
N LEU A 182 27.61 -9.06 23.25
CA LEU A 182 26.97 -8.48 22.07
C LEU A 182 27.29 -6.99 21.89
N ARG A 183 27.42 -6.58 20.63
CA ARG A 183 27.38 -5.18 20.19
C ARG A 183 26.43 -5.05 19.01
N ALA A 184 25.85 -3.88 18.79
CA ALA A 184 24.92 -3.67 17.70
C ALA A 184 25.02 -2.28 17.07
N GLY A 185 24.69 -2.20 15.79
CA GLY A 185 24.79 -1.00 14.97
C GLY A 185 25.57 -1.25 13.68
N GLU A 186 25.76 -0.20 12.90
CA GLU A 186 26.65 -0.21 11.75
C GLU A 186 28.10 -0.11 12.22
N LYS A 187 29.01 -0.86 11.59
CA LYS A 187 30.44 -0.75 11.87
C LYS A 187 31.00 0.56 11.31
N ASP A 188 31.53 1.40 12.19
CA ASP A 188 32.36 2.54 11.82
C ASP A 188 33.84 2.15 11.93
N ASP A 189 34.46 1.83 10.80
CA ASP A 189 35.88 1.44 10.73
C ASP A 189 36.85 2.57 11.06
N ALA A 190 36.44 3.84 10.92
CA ALA A 190 37.29 4.97 11.24
C ALA A 190 37.35 5.19 12.76
N GLN A 191 36.20 5.09 13.43
CA GLN A 191 36.11 5.27 14.88
C GLN A 191 36.25 3.97 15.69
N LYS A 192 36.25 2.81 15.04
CA LYS A 192 36.27 1.47 15.66
C LYS A 192 35.12 1.28 16.64
N LYS A 193 33.91 1.67 16.21
CA LYS A 193 32.68 1.66 17.01
C LYS A 193 31.52 1.01 16.26
N PHE A 194 30.57 0.49 17.03
CA PHE A 194 29.26 0.08 16.53
C PHE A 194 28.29 1.24 16.76
N VAL A 195 27.79 1.81 15.68
CA VAL A 195 26.96 3.02 15.71
C VAL A 195 25.51 2.65 15.44
N PRO A 196 24.59 2.83 16.40
CA PRO A 196 23.16 2.70 16.14
C PRO A 196 22.70 3.70 15.08
N ILE A 197 22.06 3.21 14.01
CA ILE A 197 21.59 4.04 12.89
C ILE A 197 20.06 4.02 12.81
N GLY A 198 19.44 5.18 12.62
CA GLY A 198 18.02 5.30 12.31
C GLY A 198 17.68 4.74 10.91
N SER A 199 17.66 3.42 10.77
CA SER A 199 17.48 2.72 9.49
C SER A 199 16.74 1.40 9.70
N SER A 200 15.99 1.00 8.68
CA SER A 200 15.27 -0.27 8.66
C SER A 200 16.12 -1.49 8.31
N PHE A 201 17.41 -1.33 7.98
CA PHE A 201 18.25 -2.47 7.53
C PHE A 201 19.75 -2.34 7.82
N ARG A 202 20.26 -1.16 8.22
CA ARG A 202 21.71 -0.93 8.38
C ARG A 202 22.30 -1.40 9.70
N ASN A 203 21.47 -1.74 10.69
CA ASN A 203 21.97 -2.19 11.99
C ASN A 203 22.23 -3.70 11.96
N HIS A 204 23.38 -4.11 12.48
CA HIS A 204 23.76 -5.51 12.63
C HIS A 204 24.05 -5.82 14.10
N VAL A 205 23.91 -7.08 14.50
CA VAL A 205 24.28 -7.58 15.81
C VAL A 205 25.56 -8.41 15.68
N TRP A 206 26.52 -8.11 16.54
CA TRP A 206 27.89 -8.60 16.46
C TRP A 206 28.28 -9.31 17.75
N ALA A 207 29.14 -10.32 17.63
CA ALA A 207 29.77 -11.00 18.77
C ALA A 207 31.26 -11.25 18.51
N PRO A 208 32.10 -11.39 19.55
CA PRO A 208 33.50 -11.70 19.36
C PRO A 208 33.71 -13.09 18.77
N ALA A 209 34.62 -13.21 17.82
CA ALA A 209 35.04 -14.49 17.25
C ALA A 209 35.74 -15.36 18.29
N GLY A 210 35.70 -16.68 18.08
CA GLY A 210 36.34 -17.68 18.94
C GLY A 210 35.52 -18.96 19.09
N LEU A 211 34.20 -18.86 18.94
CA LEU A 211 33.27 -19.98 18.84
C LEU A 211 32.35 -19.81 17.63
N PRO A 212 31.74 -20.88 17.11
CA PRO A 212 30.70 -20.79 16.11
C PRO A 212 29.42 -20.23 16.76
N LEU A 213 29.34 -18.91 16.93
CA LEU A 213 28.20 -18.25 17.55
C LEU A 213 27.07 -18.00 16.56
N THR A 214 25.83 -17.96 17.06
CA THR A 214 24.64 -17.53 16.32
C THR A 214 23.75 -16.68 17.21
N LEU A 215 22.91 -15.85 16.61
CA LEU A 215 21.86 -15.12 17.31
C LEU A 215 20.51 -15.78 17.04
N GLU A 216 19.76 -16.09 18.08
CA GLU A 216 18.32 -16.29 18.00
C GLU A 216 17.64 -14.95 18.33
N PHE A 217 16.80 -14.50 17.40
CA PHE A 217 16.07 -13.24 17.48
C PHE A 217 14.58 -13.55 17.57
N ASP A 218 13.98 -13.25 18.72
CA ASP A 218 12.57 -13.52 18.98
C ASP A 218 11.80 -12.25 19.33
N VAL A 219 10.52 -12.21 18.96
CA VAL A 219 9.65 -11.04 19.15
C VAL A 219 8.40 -11.47 19.91
N GLY A 220 8.35 -11.04 21.17
CA GLY A 220 7.22 -11.21 22.05
C GLY A 220 6.26 -10.02 21.99
N PHE A 221 5.01 -10.29 22.34
CA PHE A 221 3.93 -9.30 22.34
C PHE A 221 3.19 -9.32 23.68
N SER A 222 2.71 -8.15 24.10
CA SER A 222 1.88 -8.04 25.30
C SER A 222 0.56 -8.82 25.16
N PRO A 223 -0.07 -9.23 26.28
CA PRO A 223 -1.40 -9.83 26.24
C PRO A 223 -2.45 -8.96 25.54
N ALA A 224 -2.34 -7.63 25.65
CA ALA A 224 -3.24 -6.69 24.97
C ALA A 224 -3.08 -6.78 23.45
N THR A 225 -1.84 -6.75 22.94
CA THR A 225 -1.54 -6.88 21.51
C THR A 225 -2.07 -8.22 20.95
N LEU A 226 -1.90 -9.32 21.69
CA LEU A 226 -2.42 -10.63 21.28
C LEU A 226 -3.96 -10.67 21.27
N ALA A 227 -4.61 -10.02 22.23
CA ALA A 227 -6.07 -9.89 22.26
C ALA A 227 -6.58 -9.05 21.06
N SER A 228 -5.88 -7.97 20.72
CA SER A 228 -6.20 -7.15 19.55
C SER A 228 -6.02 -7.94 18.26
N ALA A 229 -4.94 -8.73 18.10
CA ALA A 229 -4.77 -9.61 16.95
C ALA A 229 -5.90 -10.65 16.82
N ALA A 230 -6.35 -11.21 17.95
CA ALA A 230 -7.50 -12.11 17.97
C ALA A 230 -8.80 -11.38 17.55
N GLN A 231 -8.99 -10.13 17.97
CA GLN A 231 -10.13 -9.33 17.55
C GLN A 231 -10.07 -8.98 16.06
N VAL A 232 -8.89 -8.67 15.51
CA VAL A 232 -8.69 -8.48 14.06
C VAL A 232 -9.10 -9.74 13.31
N PHE A 233 -8.66 -10.93 13.76
CA PHE A 233 -9.06 -12.20 13.15
C PHE A 233 -10.58 -12.38 13.14
N THR A 234 -11.26 -12.11 14.25
CA THR A 234 -12.72 -12.22 14.36
C THR A 234 -13.42 -11.24 13.40
N ARG A 235 -13.05 -9.96 13.42
CA ARG A 235 -13.65 -8.94 12.53
C ARG A 235 -13.42 -9.27 11.05
N LEU A 236 -12.23 -9.75 10.71
CA LEU A 236 -11.92 -10.19 9.35
C LEU A 236 -12.83 -11.34 8.93
N CYS A 237 -13.00 -12.34 9.80
CA CYS A 237 -13.95 -13.43 9.55
C CYS A 237 -15.37 -12.91 9.36
N ASP A 238 -15.84 -11.96 10.16
CA ASP A 238 -17.18 -11.38 10.06
C ASP A 238 -17.39 -10.62 8.75
N GLN A 239 -16.40 -9.86 8.31
CA GLN A 239 -16.45 -9.06 7.07
C GLN A 239 -16.31 -9.89 5.80
N ILE A 240 -15.73 -11.10 5.85
CA ILE A 240 -15.65 -11.99 4.68
C ILE A 240 -17.07 -12.44 4.30
N PRO A 241 -17.56 -12.11 3.08
CA PRO A 241 -18.87 -12.55 2.60
C PRO A 241 -18.90 -14.06 2.43
N LYS A 242 -19.83 -14.75 3.10
CA LYS A 242 -19.91 -16.22 3.10
C LYS A 242 -20.98 -16.69 2.15
N SER A 243 -20.59 -17.55 1.21
CA SER A 243 -21.53 -18.32 0.38
C SER A 243 -21.43 -19.79 0.80
N ILE A 244 -22.33 -20.22 1.68
CA ILE A 244 -22.28 -21.54 2.32
C ILE A 244 -22.97 -22.57 1.39
N PRO A 245 -22.25 -23.56 0.84
CA PRO A 245 -22.85 -24.64 0.04
C PRO A 245 -23.53 -25.68 0.94
N SER A 246 -24.35 -26.55 0.34
CA SER A 246 -24.85 -27.74 1.04
C SER A 246 -23.75 -28.81 1.17
N ALA A 247 -23.88 -29.72 2.15
CA ALA A 247 -22.96 -30.86 2.26
C ALA A 247 -22.98 -31.73 1.00
N GLN A 248 -24.15 -31.89 0.37
CA GLN A 248 -24.30 -32.62 -0.89
C GLN A 248 -23.49 -31.98 -2.03
N ASP A 249 -23.47 -30.65 -2.14
CA ASP A 249 -22.64 -29.95 -3.13
C ASP A 249 -21.16 -30.20 -2.89
N ILE A 250 -20.72 -30.13 -1.63
CA ILE A 250 -19.34 -30.39 -1.24
C ILE A 250 -18.95 -31.83 -1.59
N ASP A 251 -19.76 -32.82 -1.21
CA ASP A 251 -19.53 -34.23 -1.50
C ASP A 251 -19.47 -34.49 -3.01
N ALA A 252 -20.33 -33.83 -3.79
CA ALA A 252 -20.31 -33.91 -5.25
C ALA A 252 -19.02 -33.34 -5.84
N TRP A 253 -18.54 -32.19 -5.36
CA TRP A 253 -17.25 -31.63 -5.79
C TRP A 253 -16.07 -32.51 -5.39
N LEU A 254 -16.11 -33.09 -4.18
CA LEU A 254 -15.05 -33.94 -3.66
C LEU A 254 -15.05 -35.36 -4.25
N SER A 255 -16.05 -35.70 -5.07
CA SER A 255 -16.11 -36.99 -5.78
C SER A 255 -14.94 -37.14 -6.76
N GLY A 256 -13.99 -38.02 -6.43
CA GLY A 256 -12.76 -38.21 -7.20
C GLY A 256 -11.70 -37.14 -6.95
N PHE A 257 -11.82 -36.37 -5.86
CA PHE A 257 -10.78 -35.44 -5.41
C PHE A 257 -9.50 -36.20 -5.08
N SER A 258 -8.38 -35.77 -5.67
CA SER A 258 -7.07 -36.40 -5.45
C SER A 258 -5.97 -35.36 -5.71
N ASP A 259 -4.88 -35.44 -4.95
CA ASP A 259 -3.72 -34.55 -5.06
C ASP A 259 -4.05 -33.04 -5.01
N GLY A 260 -5.09 -32.67 -4.27
CA GLY A 260 -5.56 -31.29 -4.18
C GLY A 260 -6.39 -30.80 -5.39
N LYS A 261 -6.82 -31.69 -6.30
CA LYS A 261 -7.58 -31.34 -7.51
C LYS A 261 -9.01 -31.85 -7.46
N PHE A 262 -9.94 -31.05 -7.97
CA PHE A 262 -11.32 -31.47 -8.25
C PHE A 262 -11.38 -32.14 -9.62
N ARG A 263 -12.01 -33.32 -9.72
CA ARG A 263 -11.97 -34.17 -10.92
C ARG A 263 -12.53 -33.51 -12.18
N ASP A 264 -13.55 -32.68 -12.02
CA ASP A 264 -14.31 -32.03 -13.10
C ASP A 264 -13.72 -30.68 -13.54
N ILE A 265 -12.60 -30.24 -12.94
CA ILE A 265 -11.89 -29.03 -13.35
C ILE A 265 -10.72 -29.43 -14.26
N THR A 266 -10.63 -28.78 -15.42
CA THR A 266 -9.44 -28.89 -16.27
C THR A 266 -8.36 -27.94 -15.75
N TYR A 267 -7.17 -28.48 -15.48
CA TYR A 267 -6.05 -27.72 -14.94
C TYR A 267 -4.99 -27.44 -16.01
N PRO A 268 -4.39 -26.23 -16.03
CA PRO A 268 -3.26 -25.95 -16.88
C PRO A 268 -2.07 -26.87 -16.57
N ALA A 269 -1.23 -27.11 -17.59
CA ALA A 269 0.02 -27.82 -17.38
C ALA A 269 0.96 -27.02 -16.46
N GLN A 270 1.69 -27.71 -15.58
CA GLN A 270 2.63 -27.07 -14.68
C GLN A 270 3.70 -26.26 -15.45
N GLY A 271 3.96 -25.03 -15.01
CA GLY A 271 4.96 -24.14 -15.63
C GLY A 271 4.51 -23.42 -16.90
N SER A 272 3.32 -23.72 -17.42
CA SER A 272 2.73 -23.00 -18.56
C SER A 272 2.28 -21.58 -18.18
N THR A 273 2.27 -20.68 -19.18
CA THR A 273 1.57 -19.40 -19.07
C THR A 273 0.09 -19.65 -19.24
N VAL A 274 -0.72 -19.08 -18.34
CA VAL A 274 -2.16 -19.34 -18.26
C VAL A 274 -2.91 -18.05 -18.53
N GLU A 275 -3.60 -18.00 -19.67
CA GLU A 275 -4.43 -16.84 -20.07
C GLU A 275 -5.87 -17.00 -19.57
N ASP A 276 -6.47 -18.18 -19.78
CA ASP A 276 -7.77 -18.52 -19.20
C ASP A 276 -7.61 -19.06 -17.78
N ILE A 277 -8.05 -18.26 -16.82
CA ILE A 277 -8.00 -18.58 -15.39
C ILE A 277 -9.32 -19.15 -14.85
N SER A 278 -10.32 -19.39 -15.69
CA SER A 278 -11.66 -19.83 -15.26
C SER A 278 -11.61 -21.07 -14.36
N GLY A 279 -10.83 -22.09 -14.75
CA GLY A 279 -10.62 -23.30 -13.96
C GLY A 279 -9.92 -23.03 -12.61
N LEU A 280 -8.94 -22.13 -12.58
CA LEU A 280 -8.25 -21.73 -11.34
C LEU A 280 -9.18 -20.96 -10.40
N ASN A 281 -10.01 -20.08 -10.97
CA ASN A 281 -10.99 -19.31 -10.22
C ASN A 281 -12.05 -20.24 -9.60
N LEU A 282 -12.59 -21.19 -10.37
CA LEU A 282 -13.53 -22.20 -9.89
C LEU A 282 -12.91 -23.10 -8.81
N HIS A 283 -11.65 -23.49 -8.97
CA HIS A 283 -10.93 -24.30 -7.98
C HIS A 283 -10.82 -23.58 -6.63
N LEU A 284 -10.37 -22.32 -6.62
CA LEU A 284 -10.30 -21.51 -5.40
C LEU A 284 -11.68 -21.16 -4.85
N ASP A 285 -12.69 -21.01 -5.72
CA ASP A 285 -14.08 -20.79 -5.30
C ASP A 285 -14.63 -21.96 -4.48
N ARG A 286 -14.43 -23.20 -4.96
CA ARG A 286 -14.83 -24.39 -4.20
C ARG A 286 -14.09 -24.51 -2.89
N ALA A 287 -12.77 -24.30 -2.87
CA ALA A 287 -11.99 -24.31 -1.64
C ALA A 287 -12.51 -23.25 -0.64
N PHE A 288 -12.80 -22.03 -1.13
CA PHE A 288 -13.37 -20.95 -0.33
C PHE A 288 -14.76 -21.29 0.24
N ARG A 289 -15.64 -21.89 -0.58
CA ARG A 289 -17.00 -22.26 -0.17
C ARG A 289 -17.00 -23.42 0.82
N ILE A 290 -16.10 -24.40 0.67
CA ILE A 290 -15.87 -25.44 1.69
C ILE A 290 -15.37 -24.81 3.00
N ALA A 291 -14.45 -23.84 2.92
CA ALA A 291 -14.00 -23.11 4.11
C ALA A 291 -15.14 -22.30 4.79
N CYS A 292 -16.05 -21.72 4.00
CA CYS A 292 -17.26 -21.06 4.51
C CYS A 292 -18.19 -22.04 5.25
N TYR A 293 -18.41 -23.23 4.67
CA TYR A 293 -19.17 -24.30 5.34
C TYR A 293 -18.51 -24.69 6.66
N LEU A 294 -17.21 -25.02 6.66
CA LEU A 294 -16.46 -25.39 7.86
C LEU A 294 -16.50 -24.28 8.91
N PHE A 295 -16.31 -23.02 8.51
CA PHE A 295 -16.33 -21.89 9.44
C PHE A 295 -17.68 -21.73 10.15
N SER A 296 -18.79 -22.07 9.49
CA SER A 296 -20.12 -22.06 10.10
C SER A 296 -20.33 -23.15 11.16
N GLN A 297 -19.50 -24.19 11.14
CA GLN A 297 -19.58 -25.30 12.09
C GLN A 297 -18.81 -25.03 13.39
N ALA A 298 -19.27 -25.63 14.49
CA ALA A 298 -18.56 -25.61 15.77
C ALA A 298 -17.25 -26.41 15.72
N THR A 299 -17.27 -27.54 15.00
CA THR A 299 -16.10 -28.40 14.76
C THR A 299 -15.90 -28.60 13.26
N ALA A 300 -14.69 -28.96 12.84
CA ALA A 300 -14.41 -29.33 11.46
C ALA A 300 -15.04 -30.70 11.13
N SER A 301 -16.32 -30.70 10.77
CA SER A 301 -17.08 -31.91 10.45
C SER A 301 -17.71 -31.81 9.05
N PRO A 302 -17.59 -32.87 8.23
CA PRO A 302 -16.66 -33.99 8.38
C PRO A 302 -15.19 -33.55 8.34
N ALA A 303 -14.31 -34.23 9.08
CA ALA A 303 -12.90 -33.85 9.20
C ALA A 303 -12.16 -33.79 7.84
N HIS A 304 -12.54 -34.66 6.90
CA HIS A 304 -11.92 -34.72 5.58
C HIS A 304 -12.21 -33.48 4.71
N TYR A 305 -13.26 -32.70 4.99
CA TYR A 305 -13.50 -31.43 4.29
C TYR A 305 -12.38 -30.43 4.59
N LEU A 306 -11.90 -30.39 5.84
CA LEU A 306 -10.81 -29.50 6.26
C LEU A 306 -9.50 -29.90 5.57
N SER A 307 -9.15 -31.19 5.55
CA SER A 307 -7.94 -31.66 4.88
C SER A 307 -8.00 -31.41 3.37
N HIS A 308 -9.12 -31.70 2.69
CA HIS A 308 -9.25 -31.47 1.25
C HIS A 308 -9.25 -29.97 0.87
N ALA A 309 -9.90 -29.10 1.67
CA ALA A 309 -9.85 -27.66 1.42
C ALA A 309 -8.43 -27.09 1.57
N LEU A 310 -7.69 -27.55 2.57
CA LEU A 310 -6.28 -27.21 2.77
C LEU A 310 -5.41 -27.78 1.63
N GLU A 311 -5.63 -29.02 1.21
CA GLU A 311 -4.91 -29.64 0.08
C GLU A 311 -5.17 -28.90 -1.23
N ALA A 312 -6.40 -28.45 -1.49
CA ALA A 312 -6.74 -27.62 -2.64
C ALA A 312 -5.99 -26.28 -2.61
N LEU A 313 -6.01 -25.58 -1.47
CA LEU A 313 -5.27 -24.33 -1.29
C LEU A 313 -3.76 -24.52 -1.50
N ASN A 314 -3.20 -25.60 -0.95
CA ASN A 314 -1.79 -25.95 -1.08
C ASN A 314 -1.44 -26.41 -2.49
N PHE A 315 -2.35 -27.06 -3.22
CA PHE A 315 -2.18 -27.37 -4.63
C PHE A 315 -2.01 -26.09 -5.44
N TYR A 316 -2.93 -25.13 -5.33
CA TYR A 316 -2.82 -23.84 -6.02
C TYR A 316 -1.49 -23.14 -5.71
N ALA A 317 -1.12 -23.06 -4.43
CA ALA A 317 0.14 -22.44 -4.01
C ALA A 317 1.39 -23.14 -4.55
N ARG A 318 1.40 -24.49 -4.62
CA ARG A 318 2.52 -25.27 -5.17
C ARG A 318 2.73 -25.07 -6.66
N GLN A 319 1.65 -24.86 -7.41
CA GLN A 319 1.75 -24.73 -8.86
C GLN A 319 2.43 -23.43 -9.29
N ASP A 320 2.31 -22.36 -8.49
CA ASP A 320 2.90 -21.06 -8.77
C ASP A 320 2.67 -20.61 -10.23
N TYR A 321 1.42 -20.76 -10.70
CA TYR A 321 1.06 -20.59 -12.11
C TYR A 321 1.46 -19.20 -12.63
N LYS A 322 1.97 -19.18 -13.88
CA LYS A 322 2.29 -17.95 -14.60
C LYS A 322 1.02 -17.36 -15.23
N ILE A 323 0.21 -16.71 -14.40
CA ILE A 323 -0.94 -15.90 -14.82
C ILE A 323 -0.58 -14.41 -14.82
N SER A 324 -1.46 -13.55 -15.32
CA SER A 324 -1.31 -12.09 -15.22
C SER A 324 -0.96 -11.67 -13.78
N TRP A 325 -0.03 -10.73 -13.62
CA TRP A 325 0.46 -10.28 -12.31
C TRP A 325 -0.69 -9.89 -11.35
N TRP A 326 -1.70 -9.17 -11.86
CA TRP A 326 -2.85 -8.73 -11.06
C TRP A 326 -3.64 -9.91 -10.51
N ASN A 327 -3.96 -10.92 -11.33
CA ASN A 327 -4.65 -12.11 -10.82
C ASN A 327 -3.79 -12.91 -9.83
N ARG A 328 -2.48 -13.02 -10.09
CA ARG A 328 -1.55 -13.76 -9.22
C ARG A 328 -1.42 -13.12 -7.85
N GLN A 329 -1.33 -11.79 -7.80
CA GLN A 329 -0.94 -11.05 -6.61
C GLN A 329 -2.13 -10.36 -5.90
N ILE A 330 -3.26 -10.17 -6.60
CA ILE A 330 -4.45 -9.48 -6.09
C ILE A 330 -5.69 -10.36 -6.26
N GLY A 331 -6.15 -10.62 -7.48
CA GLY A 331 -7.46 -11.25 -7.75
C GLY A 331 -7.64 -12.61 -7.07
N LEU A 332 -6.86 -13.61 -7.50
CA LEU A 332 -6.89 -14.96 -6.91
C LEU A 332 -6.22 -15.00 -5.52
N ALA A 333 -5.26 -14.10 -5.25
CA ALA A 333 -4.61 -14.01 -3.95
C ALA A 333 -5.59 -13.60 -2.83
N LYS A 334 -6.49 -12.64 -3.08
CA LYS A 334 -7.57 -12.28 -2.14
C LYS A 334 -8.47 -13.47 -1.84
N LYS A 335 -8.89 -14.23 -2.87
CA LYS A 335 -9.72 -15.42 -2.69
C LYS A 335 -9.00 -16.48 -1.85
N ALA A 336 -7.76 -16.80 -2.19
CA ALA A 336 -6.93 -17.75 -1.46
C ALA A 336 -6.66 -17.32 0.00
N GLY A 337 -6.39 -16.02 0.24
CA GLY A 337 -6.20 -15.46 1.57
C GLY A 337 -7.46 -15.53 2.44
N ARG A 338 -8.64 -15.23 1.87
CA ARG A 338 -9.93 -15.39 2.57
C ARG A 338 -10.19 -16.85 2.94
N THR A 339 -9.89 -17.79 2.04
CA THR A 339 -9.94 -19.23 2.34
C THR A 339 -9.04 -19.57 3.53
N ALA A 340 -7.77 -19.13 3.53
CA ALA A 340 -6.83 -19.40 4.61
C ALA A 340 -7.30 -18.87 5.97
N VAL A 341 -7.86 -17.65 6.01
CA VAL A 341 -8.45 -17.05 7.22
C VAL A 341 -9.57 -17.92 7.79
N LEU A 342 -10.52 -18.35 6.95
CA LEU A 342 -11.64 -19.16 7.41
C LEU A 342 -11.19 -20.55 7.88
N LEU A 343 -10.24 -21.18 7.19
CA LEU A 343 -9.67 -22.47 7.59
C LEU A 343 -8.90 -22.38 8.92
N ALA A 344 -8.22 -21.25 9.19
CA ALA A 344 -7.45 -21.04 10.41
C ALA A 344 -8.30 -21.11 11.71
N LYS A 345 -9.63 -21.05 11.62
CA LYS A 345 -10.53 -21.35 12.76
C LYS A 345 -10.30 -22.76 13.30
N HIS A 346 -10.10 -23.73 12.42
CA HIS A 346 -10.08 -25.17 12.75
C HIS A 346 -8.70 -25.82 12.59
N LEU A 347 -7.73 -25.14 11.97
CA LEU A 347 -6.36 -25.65 11.84
C LEU A 347 -5.57 -25.35 13.12
N THR A 348 -5.08 -26.40 13.78
CA THR A 348 -4.33 -26.34 15.04
C THR A 348 -2.92 -26.87 14.81
N GLY A 349 -2.01 -26.05 14.29
CA GLY A 349 -0.70 -26.55 13.88
C GLY A 349 0.14 -25.54 13.13
N SER A 350 0.70 -25.90 11.98
CA SER A 350 1.45 -24.98 11.12
C SER A 350 1.22 -25.33 9.65
N GLU A 351 0.04 -25.88 9.36
CA GLU A 351 -0.34 -26.44 8.07
C GLU A 351 -0.31 -25.38 6.97
N LEU A 352 -0.77 -24.16 7.26
CA LEU A 352 -0.72 -23.05 6.30
C LEU A 352 0.73 -22.63 6.03
N ILE A 353 1.60 -22.68 7.05
CA ILE A 353 3.01 -22.27 6.95
C ILE A 353 3.84 -23.24 6.12
N LYS A 354 3.44 -24.52 6.02
CA LYS A 354 4.16 -25.51 5.21
C LYS A 354 4.18 -25.17 3.72
N GLN A 355 3.18 -24.46 3.20
CA GLN A 355 3.05 -24.24 1.76
C GLN A 355 2.38 -22.91 1.36
N PHE A 356 1.17 -22.64 1.85
CA PHE A 356 0.41 -21.47 1.40
C PHE A 356 1.03 -20.14 1.84
N ILE A 357 1.43 -20.01 3.11
CA ILE A 357 1.99 -18.74 3.63
C ILE A 357 3.32 -18.37 2.94
N PRO A 358 4.30 -19.29 2.75
CA PRO A 358 5.51 -18.97 1.99
C PRO A 358 5.21 -18.49 0.56
N TYR A 359 4.23 -19.12 -0.12
CA TYR A 359 3.78 -18.68 -1.44
C TYR A 359 3.15 -17.28 -1.40
N ALA A 360 2.27 -17.01 -0.44
CA ALA A 360 1.60 -15.72 -0.30
C ALA A 360 2.61 -14.60 0.02
N MET A 361 3.55 -14.83 0.93
CA MET A 361 4.62 -13.87 1.25
C MET A 361 5.52 -13.57 0.05
N LYS A 362 5.89 -14.60 -0.72
CA LYS A 362 6.69 -14.46 -1.94
C LYS A 362 5.98 -13.64 -3.02
N THR A 363 4.67 -13.80 -3.15
CA THR A 363 3.90 -13.22 -4.27
C THR A 363 3.30 -11.86 -3.94
N THR A 364 2.83 -11.64 -2.72
CA THR A 364 2.15 -10.40 -2.33
C THR A 364 2.60 -9.94 -0.94
N ASN A 365 3.43 -8.90 -0.93
CA ASN A 365 3.92 -8.28 0.30
C ASN A 365 4.10 -6.76 0.14
N THR A 366 4.03 -6.05 1.25
CA THR A 366 4.17 -4.59 1.28
C THR A 366 5.61 -4.13 1.51
N TYR A 367 6.49 -4.99 2.04
CA TYR A 367 7.85 -4.60 2.39
C TYR A 367 8.79 -4.47 1.19
N ALA A 368 8.44 -5.00 0.02
CA ALA A 368 9.18 -4.80 -1.22
C ALA A 368 8.81 -3.48 -1.95
N TYR A 369 7.71 -2.82 -1.59
CA TYR A 369 7.25 -1.53 -2.17
C TYR A 369 7.25 -1.47 -3.72
N ILE A 370 6.81 -2.55 -4.37
CA ILE A 370 6.78 -2.64 -5.85
C ILE A 370 5.51 -2.04 -6.49
N GLN A 371 4.53 -1.62 -5.68
CA GLN A 371 3.25 -1.07 -6.14
C GLN A 371 2.97 0.29 -5.49
N THR A 372 2.08 1.07 -6.10
CA THR A 372 1.58 2.38 -5.65
C THR A 372 0.05 2.35 -5.54
N GLY A 373 -0.53 3.39 -4.92
CA GLY A 373 -1.97 3.65 -4.92
C GLY A 373 -2.85 2.44 -4.59
N ALA A 374 -3.87 2.19 -5.42
CA ALA A 374 -4.83 1.12 -5.23
C ALA A 374 -4.19 -0.28 -5.20
N ASN A 375 -3.15 -0.50 -6.02
CA ASN A 375 -2.45 -1.79 -6.06
C ASN A 375 -1.69 -2.05 -4.75
N LEU A 376 -1.07 -1.02 -4.17
CA LEU A 376 -0.40 -1.15 -2.87
C LEU A 376 -1.42 -1.39 -1.73
N ALA A 377 -2.60 -0.76 -1.80
CA ALA A 377 -3.68 -1.00 -0.84
C ALA A 377 -4.22 -2.45 -0.91
N ASP A 378 -4.30 -3.00 -2.13
CA ASP A 378 -4.66 -4.40 -2.35
C ASP A 378 -3.59 -5.35 -1.82
N PHE A 379 -2.31 -5.03 -2.00
CA PHE A 379 -1.20 -5.78 -1.42
C PHE A 379 -1.26 -5.79 0.11
N ALA A 380 -1.54 -4.64 0.73
CA ALA A 380 -1.73 -4.55 2.18
C ALA A 380 -2.93 -5.40 2.65
N SER A 381 -4.04 -5.38 1.92
CA SER A 381 -5.23 -6.18 2.22
C SER A 381 -4.97 -7.69 2.13
N VAL A 382 -4.25 -8.14 1.09
CA VAL A 382 -3.82 -9.55 0.97
C VAL A 382 -2.84 -9.92 2.07
N GLN A 383 -1.94 -9.00 2.43
CA GLN A 383 -1.00 -9.19 3.54
C GLN A 383 -1.69 -9.36 4.88
N ILE A 384 -2.71 -8.55 5.19
CA ILE A 384 -3.53 -8.72 6.39
C ILE A 384 -4.16 -10.13 6.43
N LEU A 385 -4.69 -10.62 5.31
CA LEU A 385 -5.29 -11.96 5.23
C LEU A 385 -4.26 -13.06 5.58
N TRP A 386 -3.09 -13.07 4.93
CA TRP A 386 -2.12 -14.13 5.16
C TRP A 386 -1.38 -13.98 6.50
N SER A 387 -1.12 -12.76 6.98
CA SER A 387 -0.37 -12.56 8.23
C SER A 387 -1.19 -12.96 9.45
N VAL A 388 -2.47 -12.59 9.48
CA VAL A 388 -3.38 -12.96 10.58
C VAL A 388 -3.65 -14.46 10.58
N SER A 389 -3.88 -15.07 9.41
CA SER A 389 -4.11 -16.52 9.32
C SER A 389 -2.86 -17.34 9.67
N ALA A 390 -1.67 -16.88 9.30
CA ALA A 390 -0.40 -17.48 9.70
C ALA A 390 -0.22 -17.44 11.22
N TRP A 391 -0.41 -16.27 11.85
CA TRP A 391 -0.35 -16.13 13.31
C TRP A 391 -1.39 -17.02 13.99
N LYS A 392 -2.65 -16.99 13.53
CA LYS A 392 -3.74 -17.76 14.14
C LYS A 392 -3.53 -19.27 14.06
N ASN A 393 -3.03 -19.77 12.92
CA ASN A 393 -2.77 -21.20 12.76
C ASN A 393 -1.56 -21.66 13.60
N SER A 394 -0.49 -20.86 13.67
CA SER A 394 0.81 -21.28 14.21
C SER A 394 1.18 -20.83 15.60
N GLY A 395 0.53 -19.78 16.11
CA GLY A 395 0.94 -19.09 17.33
C GLY A 395 2.24 -18.29 17.22
N GLN A 396 2.88 -18.23 16.04
CA GLN A 396 4.12 -17.47 15.85
C GLN A 396 3.84 -15.98 15.77
N GLY A 397 4.25 -15.24 16.80
CA GLY A 397 4.03 -13.80 16.92
C GLY A 397 4.70 -12.98 15.81
N SER A 398 5.79 -13.47 15.22
CA SER A 398 6.51 -12.78 14.13
C SER A 398 5.61 -12.41 12.94
N TYR A 399 4.53 -13.15 12.70
CA TYR A 399 3.56 -12.81 11.64
C TYR A 399 2.78 -11.52 11.92
N LEU A 400 2.64 -11.11 13.19
CA LEU A 400 2.00 -9.85 13.57
C LEU A 400 2.79 -8.61 13.16
N LEU A 401 4.11 -8.76 12.92
CA LEU A 401 4.92 -7.67 12.35
C LEU A 401 4.48 -7.32 10.94
N TYR A 402 4.11 -8.32 10.13
CA TYR A 402 3.58 -8.10 8.79
C TYR A 402 2.16 -7.53 8.82
N LEU A 403 1.34 -7.90 9.81
CA LEU A 403 0.03 -7.27 10.03
C LEU A 403 0.20 -5.77 10.31
N ARG A 404 1.07 -5.40 11.25
CA ARG A 404 1.37 -4.00 11.57
C ARG A 404 1.93 -3.25 10.36
N ALA A 405 2.86 -3.85 9.61
CA ALA A 405 3.42 -3.25 8.41
C ALA A 405 2.36 -2.98 7.31
N ALA A 406 1.36 -3.85 7.17
CA ALA A 406 0.25 -3.60 6.25
C ALA A 406 -0.66 -2.46 6.72
N ALA A 407 -0.94 -2.37 8.03
CA ALA A 407 -1.68 -1.25 8.61
C ALA A 407 -0.95 0.10 8.45
N ASP A 408 0.38 0.11 8.58
CA ASP A 408 1.21 1.29 8.33
C ASP A 408 1.11 1.73 6.86
N VAL A 409 1.11 0.79 5.93
CA VAL A 409 0.95 1.10 4.49
C VAL A 409 -0.42 1.69 4.19
N LEU A 410 -1.50 1.11 4.72
CA LEU A 410 -2.83 1.69 4.57
C LEU A 410 -2.91 3.09 5.19
N SER A 411 -2.25 3.32 6.33
CA SER A 411 -2.18 4.65 6.94
C SER A 411 -1.44 5.66 6.06
N GLY A 412 -0.32 5.25 5.46
CA GLY A 412 0.47 6.09 4.55
C GLY A 412 -0.28 6.44 3.26
N LEU A 413 -1.10 5.53 2.75
CA LEU A 413 -1.90 5.74 1.54
C LEU A 413 -3.04 6.75 1.70
N CYS A 414 -3.38 7.14 2.94
CA CYS A 414 -4.30 8.26 3.18
C CYS A 414 -3.66 9.62 2.91
N GLN A 415 -2.32 9.71 2.89
CA GLN A 415 -1.61 10.98 2.82
C GLN A 415 -1.45 11.46 1.36
N PRO A 416 -1.43 12.78 1.13
CA PRO A 416 -1.13 13.32 -0.18
C PRO A 416 0.25 12.91 -0.69
N VAL A 417 0.35 12.54 -1.96
CA VAL A 417 1.60 12.26 -2.65
C VAL A 417 2.11 13.49 -3.40
N GLU A 418 3.43 13.61 -3.50
CA GLU A 418 4.05 14.63 -4.33
C GLU A 418 4.02 14.23 -5.80
N ARG A 419 3.80 15.21 -6.69
CA ARG A 419 3.70 15.00 -8.13
C ARG A 419 4.94 14.32 -8.73
N GLU A 420 6.12 14.79 -8.34
CA GLU A 420 7.42 14.27 -8.80
C GLU A 420 8.09 13.42 -7.69
N GLY A 421 7.28 12.91 -6.74
CA GLY A 421 7.73 12.01 -5.69
C GLY A 421 7.99 10.60 -6.21
N LYS A 422 8.34 9.69 -5.30
CA LYS A 422 8.61 8.27 -5.64
C LYS A 422 7.40 7.54 -6.24
N GLU A 423 6.19 8.04 -6.00
CA GLU A 423 4.93 7.56 -6.58
C GLU A 423 4.59 8.20 -7.92
N HIS A 424 5.39 9.16 -8.42
CA HIS A 424 5.13 9.90 -9.65
C HIS A 424 3.73 10.52 -9.69
N GLY A 425 3.26 11.02 -8.54
CA GLY A 425 1.95 11.62 -8.37
C GLY A 425 0.78 10.62 -8.36
N GLU A 426 1.01 9.31 -8.30
CA GLU A 426 -0.05 8.30 -8.15
C GLU A 426 -0.49 8.15 -6.69
N GLY A 427 -1.78 8.28 -6.43
CA GLY A 427 -2.36 8.32 -5.09
C GLY A 427 -3.20 9.58 -4.87
N VAL A 428 -3.48 9.88 -3.60
CA VAL A 428 -4.20 11.08 -3.17
C VAL A 428 -3.33 12.30 -3.48
N SER A 429 -3.85 13.31 -4.17
CA SER A 429 -3.15 14.58 -4.37
C SER A 429 -3.49 15.60 -3.27
N VAL A 430 -2.71 16.68 -3.21
CA VAL A 430 -2.89 17.77 -2.23
C VAL A 430 -4.24 18.49 -2.29
N ASP A 431 -4.98 18.35 -3.41
CA ASP A 431 -6.35 18.87 -3.59
C ASP A 431 -7.43 17.80 -3.37
N TYR A 432 -7.03 16.61 -2.89
CA TYR A 432 -7.85 15.43 -2.57
C TYR A 432 -8.45 14.70 -3.77
N ALA A 433 -8.02 15.01 -5.00
CA ALA A 433 -8.24 14.10 -6.12
C ALA A 433 -7.36 12.84 -5.98
N ILE A 434 -7.68 11.79 -6.72
CA ILE A 434 -6.87 10.57 -6.75
C ILE A 434 -6.42 10.28 -8.16
N ASN A 435 -5.13 10.03 -8.30
CA ASN A 435 -4.45 9.82 -9.57
C ASN A 435 -3.94 8.39 -9.69
N GLN A 436 -4.04 7.81 -10.89
CA GLN A 436 -3.46 6.50 -11.19
C GLN A 436 -3.21 6.36 -12.69
N HIS A 437 -2.12 5.67 -13.06
CA HIS A 437 -1.61 5.53 -14.42
C HIS A 437 -1.27 6.89 -15.03
N ASN A 438 -0.47 7.67 -14.30
CA ASN A 438 0.04 8.93 -14.82
C ASN A 438 0.93 8.64 -16.03
N ALA A 439 0.54 9.16 -17.20
CA ALA A 439 1.25 8.90 -18.44
C ALA A 439 2.55 9.71 -18.50
N LEU A 440 3.63 9.10 -18.98
CA LEU A 440 4.91 9.78 -19.16
C LEU A 440 4.95 10.47 -20.53
N ASN A 441 5.13 11.80 -20.53
CA ASN A 441 5.36 12.61 -21.73
C ASN A 441 6.76 13.21 -21.66
N GLY A 442 7.69 12.68 -22.47
CA GLY A 442 9.11 13.03 -22.36
C GLY A 442 9.65 12.63 -20.99
N SER A 443 10.03 13.61 -20.16
CA SER A 443 10.52 13.39 -18.79
C SER A 443 9.49 13.75 -17.71
N GLN A 444 8.26 14.11 -18.08
CA GLN A 444 7.25 14.60 -17.14
C GLN A 444 6.05 13.64 -17.06
N TYR A 445 5.60 13.36 -15.83
CA TYR A 445 4.36 12.61 -15.60
C TYR A 445 3.14 13.54 -15.70
N CYS A 446 2.20 13.16 -16.57
CA CYS A 446 0.93 13.83 -16.75
C CYS A 446 -0.13 13.18 -15.86
N MET A 447 -0.76 13.96 -14.97
CA MET A 447 -1.70 13.46 -13.95
C MET A 447 -2.99 12.96 -14.59
N GLN A 448 -3.35 11.72 -14.29
CA GLN A 448 -4.58 11.09 -14.73
C GLN A 448 -5.58 10.98 -13.58
N LEU A 449 -6.70 11.70 -13.70
CA LEU A 449 -7.78 11.69 -12.72
C LEU A 449 -8.48 10.32 -12.74
N TYR A 450 -8.49 9.63 -11.60
CA TYR A 450 -9.01 8.27 -11.47
C TYR A 450 -9.76 8.00 -10.16
N SER A 451 -10.27 9.06 -9.52
CA SER A 451 -10.96 8.96 -8.24
C SER A 451 -12.14 7.96 -8.24
N GLY A 452 -12.97 7.95 -9.28
CA GLY A 452 -14.19 7.13 -9.34
C GLY A 452 -13.97 5.63 -9.59
N SER A 453 -12.75 5.20 -9.90
CA SER A 453 -12.46 3.77 -10.10
C SER A 453 -11.20 3.28 -9.36
N TYR A 454 -9.96 3.55 -9.79
CA TYR A 454 -8.80 3.17 -8.95
C TYR A 454 -8.84 3.85 -7.58
N GLY A 455 -9.25 5.13 -7.52
CA GLY A 455 -9.46 5.80 -6.25
C GLY A 455 -10.53 5.13 -5.39
N ALA A 456 -11.64 4.69 -5.98
CA ALA A 456 -12.66 3.95 -5.25
C ALA A 456 -12.15 2.61 -4.73
N GLU A 457 -11.34 1.87 -5.50
CA GLU A 457 -10.69 0.65 -5.00
C GLU A 457 -9.70 0.95 -3.87
N LEU A 458 -8.88 1.99 -4.00
CA LEU A 458 -7.96 2.45 -2.95
C LEU A 458 -8.72 2.74 -1.64
N LEU A 459 -9.75 3.58 -1.70
CA LEU A 459 -10.54 3.95 -0.53
C LEU A 459 -11.30 2.76 0.05
N ASN A 460 -11.84 1.87 -0.79
CA ASN A 460 -12.47 0.63 -0.31
C ASN A 460 -11.49 -0.20 0.53
N ARG A 461 -10.25 -0.40 0.09
CA ARG A 461 -9.26 -1.18 0.87
C ARG A 461 -8.89 -0.50 2.18
N ILE A 462 -8.70 0.82 2.17
CA ILE A 462 -8.38 1.56 3.39
C ILE A 462 -9.54 1.49 4.40
N VAL A 463 -10.78 1.72 3.94
CA VAL A 463 -11.98 1.67 4.80
C VAL A 463 -12.24 0.26 5.32
N GLU A 464 -12.12 -0.78 4.49
CA GLU A 464 -12.18 -2.17 4.95
C GLU A 464 -11.11 -2.44 6.02
N GLY A 465 -9.88 -1.94 5.82
CA GLY A 465 -8.81 -1.97 6.81
C GLY A 465 -9.19 -1.29 8.12
N ALA A 466 -9.76 -0.09 8.07
CA ALA A 466 -10.22 0.65 9.25
C ALA A 466 -11.32 -0.07 10.04
N VAL A 467 -12.18 -0.84 9.36
CA VAL A 467 -13.22 -1.65 10.01
C VAL A 467 -12.63 -2.86 10.74
N VAL A 468 -11.67 -3.56 10.11
CA VAL A 468 -11.14 -4.83 10.65
C VAL A 468 -10.00 -4.64 11.65
N LEU A 469 -9.16 -3.62 11.47
CA LEU A 469 -8.01 -3.34 12.32
C LEU A 469 -8.43 -2.62 13.60
N VAL A 470 -7.78 -2.95 14.72
CA VAL A 470 -8.11 -2.41 16.05
C VAL A 470 -6.86 -2.18 16.90
N SER A 471 -6.98 -1.26 17.85
CA SER A 471 -5.99 -0.96 18.88
C SER A 471 -4.56 -0.85 18.32
N GLU A 472 -3.64 -1.74 18.71
CA GLU A 472 -2.22 -1.74 18.29
C GLU A 472 -2.01 -1.97 16.79
N PHE A 473 -3.05 -2.40 16.08
CA PHE A 473 -3.06 -2.59 14.62
C PHE A 473 -3.91 -1.54 13.89
N SER A 474 -4.56 -0.62 14.59
CA SER A 474 -5.36 0.44 13.96
C SER A 474 -4.54 1.31 13.01
N LEU A 475 -5.25 1.85 12.01
CA LEU A 475 -4.75 2.98 11.24
C LEU A 475 -4.50 4.17 12.19
N THR A 476 -3.51 4.98 11.87
CA THR A 476 -3.18 6.14 12.72
C THR A 476 -4.33 7.16 12.73
N ALA A 477 -4.47 7.90 13.83
CA ALA A 477 -5.50 8.95 13.95
C ALA A 477 -5.35 10.01 12.84
N THR A 478 -4.11 10.41 12.52
CA THR A 478 -3.82 11.33 11.42
C THR A 478 -4.27 10.78 10.07
N ALA A 479 -4.03 9.49 9.81
CA ALA A 479 -4.48 8.86 8.56
C ALA A 479 -6.00 8.80 8.43
N LEU A 480 -6.73 8.53 9.52
CA LEU A 480 -8.19 8.51 9.53
C LEU A 480 -8.79 9.92 9.38
N SER A 481 -8.20 10.91 10.04
CA SER A 481 -8.59 12.32 9.86
C SER A 481 -8.36 12.78 8.41
N GLU A 482 -7.25 12.38 7.80
CA GLU A 482 -6.97 12.73 6.42
C GLU A 482 -7.90 12.01 5.45
N LEU A 483 -8.23 10.75 5.72
CA LEU A 483 -9.20 9.98 4.94
C LEU A 483 -10.60 10.63 4.96
N VAL A 484 -11.01 11.25 6.08
CA VAL A 484 -12.23 12.07 6.14
C VAL A 484 -12.16 13.19 5.10
N ASN A 485 -11.04 13.93 5.04
CA ASN A 485 -10.85 15.00 4.06
C ASN A 485 -10.87 14.46 2.62
N VAL A 486 -10.23 13.31 2.34
CA VAL A 486 -10.26 12.69 1.00
C VAL A 486 -11.69 12.37 0.55
N VAL A 487 -12.54 11.89 1.46
CA VAL A 487 -13.95 11.59 1.14
C VAL A 487 -14.77 12.87 0.98
N VAL A 488 -14.63 13.82 1.91
CA VAL A 488 -15.43 15.06 1.94
C VAL A 488 -14.98 16.06 0.86
N GLU A 489 -13.70 16.42 0.86
CA GLU A 489 -13.11 17.43 -0.03
C GLU A 489 -12.76 16.85 -1.41
N GLY A 490 -12.67 15.53 -1.54
CA GLY A 490 -12.43 14.84 -2.81
C GLY A 490 -13.70 14.23 -3.40
N MET A 491 -13.98 12.99 -3.03
CA MET A 491 -15.01 12.15 -3.65
C MET A 491 -16.41 12.77 -3.61
N GLY A 492 -16.75 13.51 -2.56
CA GLY A 492 -18.06 14.13 -2.37
C GLY A 492 -18.48 15.14 -3.45
N TRP A 493 -17.50 15.74 -4.15
CA TRP A 493 -17.72 16.67 -5.26
C TRP A 493 -17.86 15.97 -6.62
N MET A 494 -17.45 14.70 -6.69
CA MET A 494 -17.37 13.93 -7.95
C MET A 494 -18.63 13.10 -8.23
N GLY A 495 -19.65 13.24 -7.39
CA GLY A 495 -20.94 12.59 -7.56
C GLY A 495 -22.13 13.51 -7.25
N TYR A 496 -23.24 13.26 -7.95
CA TYR A 496 -24.51 13.98 -7.83
C TYR A 496 -25.65 13.08 -8.30
N ALA A 497 -26.81 13.16 -7.64
CA ALA A 497 -28.02 12.40 -7.96
C ALA A 497 -27.76 10.89 -8.16
N SER A 498 -27.08 10.27 -7.19
CA SER A 498 -26.73 8.83 -7.17
C SER A 498 -25.74 8.34 -8.25
N ARG A 499 -25.08 9.27 -8.97
CA ARG A 499 -24.17 8.96 -10.07
C ARG A 499 -22.83 9.67 -9.89
N MET A 500 -21.77 9.06 -10.42
CA MET A 500 -20.43 9.63 -10.49
C MET A 500 -20.17 10.26 -11.86
N ASP A 501 -19.37 11.32 -11.88
CA ASP A 501 -18.86 11.92 -13.12
C ASP A 501 -18.02 10.94 -13.94
N PHE A 502 -18.07 11.02 -15.27
CA PHE A 502 -17.26 10.20 -16.15
C PHE A 502 -15.77 10.52 -16.12
N HIS A 503 -15.37 11.78 -15.93
CA HIS A 503 -13.95 12.17 -15.98
C HIS A 503 -13.09 11.49 -14.92
N VAL A 504 -13.71 11.03 -13.82
CA VAL A 504 -13.01 10.41 -12.69
C VAL A 504 -12.86 8.89 -12.83
N ASN A 505 -13.38 8.29 -13.92
CA ASN A 505 -13.42 6.83 -14.07
C ASN A 505 -12.36 6.25 -15.01
N GLY A 506 -11.54 7.09 -15.65
CA GLY A 506 -10.58 6.65 -16.66
C GLY A 506 -11.25 5.81 -17.75
N ARG A 507 -10.67 4.65 -18.10
CA ARG A 507 -11.26 3.73 -19.09
C ARG A 507 -12.58 3.09 -18.65
N ALA A 508 -12.92 3.11 -17.35
CA ALA A 508 -14.16 2.50 -16.86
C ALA A 508 -15.44 3.22 -17.31
N ILE A 509 -15.33 4.38 -17.99
CA ILE A 509 -16.43 5.01 -18.71
C ILE A 509 -17.14 4.05 -19.67
N SER A 510 -16.42 3.05 -20.22
CA SER A 510 -16.99 2.01 -21.08
C SER A 510 -17.62 0.82 -20.33
N ARG A 511 -17.91 0.97 -19.03
CA ARG A 511 -18.60 -0.04 -18.20
C ARG A 511 -19.99 0.39 -17.73
N GLY A 512 -20.43 1.60 -18.09
CA GLY A 512 -21.65 2.21 -17.55
C GLY A 512 -21.37 3.44 -16.70
N VAL A 513 -22.44 4.10 -16.25
CA VAL A 513 -22.36 5.22 -15.30
C VAL A 513 -22.24 4.66 -13.89
N PRO A 514 -21.12 4.89 -13.16
CA PRO A 514 -20.98 4.33 -11.83
C PRO A 514 -21.95 4.97 -10.83
N SER A 515 -22.44 4.17 -9.90
CA SER A 515 -23.15 4.69 -8.73
C SER A 515 -22.15 5.20 -7.69
N ASN A 516 -22.52 6.27 -6.99
CA ASN A 516 -21.77 6.82 -5.87
C ASN A 516 -22.18 6.23 -4.50
N ALA A 517 -23.05 5.20 -4.45
CA ALA A 517 -23.60 4.65 -3.21
C ALA A 517 -22.54 4.12 -2.22
N HIS A 518 -21.38 3.71 -2.73
CA HIS A 518 -20.27 3.26 -1.89
C HIS A 518 -19.72 4.37 -0.98
N ILE A 519 -19.86 5.65 -1.36
CA ILE A 519 -19.41 6.80 -0.58
C ILE A 519 -20.15 6.89 0.76
N ALA A 520 -21.45 6.54 0.82
CA ALA A 520 -22.20 6.51 2.07
C ALA A 520 -21.57 5.54 3.08
N LYS A 521 -21.20 4.34 2.61
CA LYS A 521 -20.56 3.33 3.47
C LYS A 521 -19.22 3.83 4.02
N TRP A 522 -18.44 4.56 3.21
CA TRP A 522 -17.22 5.19 3.70
C TRP A 522 -17.53 6.26 4.73
N ALA A 523 -18.48 7.14 4.44
CA ALA A 523 -18.88 8.22 5.35
C ALA A 523 -19.35 7.68 6.71
N GLU A 524 -20.16 6.62 6.72
CA GLU A 524 -20.62 5.95 7.95
C GLU A 524 -19.46 5.43 8.81
N VAL A 525 -18.46 4.79 8.19
CA VAL A 525 -17.26 4.31 8.89
C VAL A 525 -16.41 5.46 9.42
N LEU A 526 -16.42 6.61 8.74
CA LEU A 526 -15.56 7.75 9.04
C LEU A 526 -16.14 8.75 10.05
N LEU A 527 -17.47 8.73 10.27
CA LEU A 527 -18.15 9.59 11.25
C LEU A 527 -17.48 9.66 12.63
N PRO A 528 -16.99 8.55 13.23
CA PRO A 528 -16.32 8.59 14.53
C PRO A 528 -15.01 9.37 14.55
N PHE A 529 -14.36 9.54 13.39
CA PHE A 529 -13.04 10.18 13.26
C PHE A 529 -13.13 11.63 12.77
N ALA A 530 -14.33 12.09 12.39
CA ALA A 530 -14.57 13.43 11.89
C ALA A 530 -14.76 14.46 13.02
N ASP A 531 -14.24 15.66 12.80
CA ASP A 531 -14.61 16.86 13.56
C ASP A 531 -16.08 17.27 13.29
N THR A 532 -16.55 18.33 13.96
CA THR A 532 -17.95 18.77 13.84
C THR A 532 -18.34 19.16 12.42
N ALA A 533 -17.51 19.94 11.71
CA ALA A 533 -17.84 20.41 10.36
C ALA A 533 -17.84 19.24 9.37
N ASN A 534 -16.87 18.34 9.49
CA ASN A 534 -16.79 17.15 8.67
C ASN A 534 -17.93 16.16 8.95
N LYS A 535 -18.43 16.06 10.19
CA LYS A 535 -19.61 15.24 10.50
C LYS A 535 -20.86 15.72 9.77
N GLU A 536 -21.06 17.03 9.66
CA GLU A 536 -22.18 17.59 8.89
C GLU A 536 -22.03 17.25 7.41
N ALA A 537 -20.84 17.42 6.84
CA ALA A 537 -20.55 17.08 5.45
C ALA A 537 -20.71 15.58 5.15
N LEU A 538 -20.27 14.69 6.05
CA LEU A 538 -20.43 13.24 5.91
C LEU A 538 -21.91 12.82 5.98
N ASN A 539 -22.70 13.40 6.89
CA ASN A 539 -24.13 13.13 6.95
C ASN A 539 -24.85 13.63 5.69
N GLU A 540 -24.46 14.79 5.16
CA GLU A 540 -24.95 15.28 3.88
C GLU A 540 -24.59 14.30 2.74
N LEU A 541 -23.36 13.77 2.71
CA LEU A 541 -22.97 12.75 1.71
C LEU A 541 -23.81 11.48 1.79
N ILE A 542 -24.03 10.93 2.99
CA ILE A 542 -24.85 9.72 3.18
C ILE A 542 -26.21 9.92 2.52
N ARG A 543 -26.85 11.08 2.78
CA ARG A 543 -28.14 11.44 2.17
C ARG A 543 -28.04 11.59 0.65
N ARG A 544 -27.08 12.38 0.14
CA ARG A 544 -26.92 12.70 -1.29
C ARG A 544 -26.69 11.47 -2.17
N THR A 545 -25.97 10.46 -1.68
CA THR A 545 -25.72 9.23 -2.44
C THR A 545 -26.98 8.39 -2.71
N SER A 546 -28.06 8.63 -1.97
CA SER A 546 -29.39 8.04 -2.26
C SER A 546 -30.13 8.74 -3.41
N GLY A 547 -29.64 9.92 -3.83
CA GLY A 547 -30.21 10.74 -4.90
C GLY A 547 -31.01 11.93 -4.39
N ASP A 548 -31.12 12.07 -3.07
CA ASP A 548 -31.71 13.25 -2.46
C ASP A 548 -30.73 14.43 -2.52
N GLU A 549 -30.97 15.37 -3.44
CA GLU A 549 -30.21 16.61 -3.60
C GLU A 549 -31.02 17.83 -3.11
N SER A 550 -32.08 17.63 -2.31
CA SER A 550 -33.01 18.69 -1.90
C SER A 550 -32.45 19.72 -0.92
N ASN A 551 -31.39 19.38 -0.18
CA ASN A 551 -30.79 20.25 0.84
C ASN A 551 -29.26 20.08 0.90
N ASN A 552 -28.57 20.62 -0.11
CA ASN A 552 -27.11 20.62 -0.15
C ASN A 552 -26.58 21.90 0.52
N GLN A 553 -26.08 21.80 1.75
CA GLN A 553 -25.55 22.94 2.48
C GLN A 553 -24.03 23.04 2.31
N TYR A 554 -23.35 21.92 2.47
CA TYR A 554 -21.89 21.85 2.34
C TYR A 554 -21.46 21.83 0.87
N TYR A 555 -22.13 21.04 0.02
CA TYR A 555 -21.69 20.85 -1.37
C TYR A 555 -22.24 21.86 -2.38
N ARG A 556 -23.15 22.77 -1.98
CA ARG A 556 -23.70 23.76 -2.90
C ARG A 556 -22.67 24.83 -3.23
N GLY A 557 -22.28 24.90 -4.49
CA GLY A 557 -21.17 25.72 -4.96
C GLY A 557 -20.24 24.93 -5.87
N GLY A 558 -18.95 25.23 -5.89
CA GLY A 558 -18.03 24.46 -6.73
C GLY A 558 -16.59 24.42 -6.27
N ARG A 559 -15.91 23.37 -6.73
CA ARG A 559 -14.55 23.03 -6.37
C ARG A 559 -13.70 22.78 -7.61
N LEU A 560 -12.52 23.38 -7.60
CA LEU A 560 -11.49 23.15 -8.61
C LEU A 560 -10.47 22.14 -8.07
N PHE A 561 -10.20 21.10 -8.86
CA PHE A 561 -9.11 20.17 -8.66
C PHE A 561 -7.99 20.54 -9.62
N TRP A 562 -7.14 21.47 -9.18
CA TRP A 562 -6.11 22.10 -10.00
C TRP A 562 -4.97 21.16 -10.36
N VAL A 563 -4.77 20.07 -9.62
CA VAL A 563 -3.81 19.01 -9.99
C VAL A 563 -4.25 18.30 -11.27
N ASN A 564 -5.57 18.28 -11.52
CA ASN A 564 -6.20 17.53 -12.62
C ASN A 564 -6.91 18.39 -13.66
N ASP A 565 -6.85 19.73 -13.59
CA ASP A 565 -7.59 20.64 -14.47
C ASP A 565 -9.10 20.28 -14.55
N TYR A 566 -9.70 19.94 -13.41
CA TYR A 566 -11.07 19.44 -13.30
C TYR A 566 -11.92 20.34 -12.40
N LEU A 567 -13.16 20.61 -12.83
CA LEU A 567 -14.14 21.41 -12.10
C LEU A 567 -15.38 20.58 -11.81
N ALA A 568 -15.81 20.60 -10.54
CA ALA A 568 -17.13 20.15 -10.13
C ALA A 568 -17.91 21.33 -9.55
N HIS A 569 -19.15 21.52 -9.98
CA HIS A 569 -20.04 22.54 -9.43
C HIS A 569 -21.44 21.97 -9.25
N ILE A 570 -21.98 22.09 -8.04
CA ILE A 570 -23.33 21.66 -7.65
C ILE A 570 -24.13 22.92 -7.36
N GLY A 571 -25.04 23.26 -8.27
CA GLY A 571 -25.99 24.35 -8.11
C GLY A 571 -27.24 23.92 -7.33
N SER A 572 -28.23 24.81 -7.33
CA SER A 572 -29.54 24.60 -6.69
C SER A 572 -30.34 23.43 -7.26
N HIS A 573 -30.22 23.20 -8.57
CA HIS A 573 -31.02 22.21 -9.30
C HIS A 573 -30.19 21.42 -10.33
N TYR A 574 -28.86 21.53 -10.30
CA TYR A 574 -28.02 20.86 -11.29
C TYR A 574 -26.63 20.61 -10.76
N CYS A 575 -25.89 19.73 -11.44
CA CYS A 575 -24.45 19.64 -11.33
C CYS A 575 -23.80 19.74 -12.71
N VAL A 576 -22.66 20.43 -12.77
CA VAL A 576 -21.78 20.45 -13.94
C VAL A 576 -20.40 19.94 -13.56
N TRP A 577 -19.91 19.02 -14.37
CA TRP A 577 -18.53 18.55 -14.33
C TRP A 577 -17.83 18.92 -15.63
N ALA A 578 -16.75 19.67 -15.52
CA ALA A 578 -15.99 20.13 -16.67
C ALA A 578 -14.53 19.68 -16.56
N LYS A 579 -14.00 19.22 -17.69
CA LYS A 579 -12.62 18.76 -17.79
C LYS A 579 -11.87 19.62 -18.79
N ALA A 580 -10.85 20.29 -18.29
CA ALA A 580 -9.77 20.83 -19.07
C ALA A 580 -8.58 19.87 -19.06
N ILE A 581 -7.58 20.18 -19.88
CA ILE A 581 -6.29 19.49 -19.87
C ILE A 581 -5.19 20.50 -20.18
N SER A 582 -4.00 20.21 -19.69
CA SER A 582 -2.77 20.93 -19.99
C SER A 582 -1.62 19.97 -20.28
N THR A 583 -0.42 20.48 -20.50
CA THR A 583 0.84 19.71 -20.50
C THR A 583 1.03 18.85 -19.25
N ARG A 584 0.31 19.18 -18.18
CA ARG A 584 0.38 18.55 -16.85
C ARG A 584 -0.59 17.39 -16.67
N THR A 585 -1.59 17.22 -17.51
CA THR A 585 -2.74 16.34 -17.24
C THR A 585 -3.18 15.57 -18.48
N VAL A 586 -3.83 14.42 -18.29
CA VAL A 586 -4.43 13.65 -19.38
C VAL A 586 -5.96 13.70 -19.35
N GLY A 587 -6.56 13.55 -20.53
CA GLY A 587 -8.02 13.51 -20.71
C GLY A 587 -8.67 12.15 -20.44
N GLY A 588 -7.89 11.08 -20.27
CA GLY A 588 -8.35 9.71 -20.05
C GLY A 588 -7.41 8.69 -20.71
N GLU A 589 -7.79 7.42 -20.70
CA GLU A 589 -7.02 6.32 -21.29
C GLU A 589 -7.91 5.26 -21.94
N SER A 590 -7.31 4.45 -22.80
CA SER A 590 -7.77 3.09 -23.11
C SER A 590 -6.82 2.06 -22.50
N GLY A 591 -7.25 0.81 -22.38
CA GLY A 591 -6.41 -0.28 -21.88
C GLY A 591 -7.21 -1.56 -21.75
N ASN A 592 -6.58 -2.72 -21.98
CA ASN A 592 -7.23 -4.03 -21.88
C ASN A 592 -8.55 -4.15 -22.70
N GLY A 593 -8.60 -3.53 -23.89
CA GLY A 593 -9.80 -3.52 -24.74
C GLY A 593 -10.88 -2.51 -24.33
N GLU A 594 -10.67 -1.74 -23.26
CA GLU A 594 -11.64 -0.76 -22.73
C GLU A 594 -11.41 0.65 -23.28
N ASN A 595 -12.51 1.39 -23.46
CA ASN A 595 -12.55 2.79 -23.92
C ASN A 595 -11.76 3.11 -25.22
N PRO A 596 -11.85 2.29 -26.30
CA PRO A 596 -11.10 2.51 -27.52
C PRO A 596 -11.49 3.78 -28.28
N LYS A 597 -12.64 4.40 -27.97
CA LYS A 597 -13.17 5.60 -28.64
C LYS A 597 -13.01 6.89 -27.80
N GLY A 598 -12.42 6.82 -26.60
CA GLY A 598 -12.35 7.93 -25.64
C GLY A 598 -11.42 9.10 -25.98
N TYR A 599 -10.93 9.24 -27.22
CA TYR A 599 -9.89 10.19 -27.60
C TYR A 599 -10.21 11.66 -27.30
N TYR A 600 -11.48 12.05 -27.45
CA TYR A 600 -11.93 13.44 -27.25
C TYR A 600 -12.41 13.75 -25.83
N MET A 601 -12.24 12.85 -24.85
CA MET A 601 -12.59 13.11 -23.44
C MET A 601 -11.80 14.29 -22.83
N GLY A 602 -10.61 14.60 -23.35
CA GLY A 602 -9.85 15.78 -22.93
C GLY A 602 -10.15 17.05 -23.73
N ALA A 603 -11.09 17.04 -24.67
CA ALA A 603 -11.33 18.15 -25.60
C ALA A 603 -12.27 19.22 -25.04
N GLY A 604 -12.25 19.44 -23.72
CA GLY A 604 -13.13 20.39 -23.04
C GLY A 604 -14.53 19.84 -22.80
N THR A 605 -14.63 18.56 -22.44
CA THR A 605 -15.90 17.93 -22.11
C THR A 605 -16.54 18.61 -20.90
N CYS A 606 -17.85 18.73 -20.96
CA CYS A 606 -18.68 19.38 -19.94
C CYS A 606 -19.99 18.60 -19.82
N PHE A 607 -20.13 17.83 -18.74
CA PHE A 607 -21.32 17.04 -18.46
C PHE A 607 -22.25 17.81 -17.54
N LEU A 608 -23.54 17.83 -17.88
CA LEU A 608 -24.57 18.57 -17.16
C LEU A 608 -25.67 17.59 -16.71
N THR A 609 -26.01 17.59 -15.43
CA THR A 609 -27.02 16.68 -14.87
C THR A 609 -27.95 17.40 -13.91
N HIS A 610 -29.23 17.05 -13.95
CA HIS A 610 -30.31 17.51 -13.08
C HIS A 610 -30.78 16.38 -12.17
N HIS A 611 -30.94 15.16 -12.71
CA HIS A 611 -31.49 13.98 -12.00
C HIS A 611 -30.64 12.71 -12.10
N GLY A 612 -29.46 12.79 -12.73
CA GLY A 612 -28.50 11.69 -12.85
C GLY A 612 -28.74 10.74 -14.03
N LYS A 613 -29.86 10.84 -14.75
CA LYS A 613 -30.22 9.89 -15.84
C LYS A 613 -29.98 10.42 -17.25
N GLU A 614 -29.38 11.60 -17.39
CA GLU A 614 -29.15 12.27 -18.68
C GLU A 614 -28.19 11.45 -19.58
N TYR A 615 -27.26 10.71 -18.97
CA TYR A 615 -26.24 9.94 -19.66
C TYR A 615 -26.28 8.44 -19.29
N GLU A 616 -27.34 7.97 -18.65
CA GLU A 616 -27.43 6.59 -18.16
C GLU A 616 -27.42 5.58 -19.32
N GLY A 617 -26.32 4.85 -19.47
CA GLY A 617 -26.15 3.81 -20.49
C GLY A 617 -25.98 4.34 -21.92
N ILE A 618 -25.68 5.63 -22.09
CA ILE A 618 -25.57 6.28 -23.41
C ILE A 618 -24.29 5.91 -24.19
N GLN A 619 -23.25 5.44 -23.50
CA GLN A 619 -21.89 5.32 -24.05
C GLN A 619 -21.78 4.45 -25.32
N PRO A 620 -22.49 3.31 -25.46
CA PRO A 620 -22.48 2.52 -26.69
C PRO A 620 -23.05 3.25 -27.90
N VAL A 621 -23.95 4.21 -27.69
CA VAL A 621 -24.67 4.94 -28.74
C VAL A 621 -24.20 6.39 -28.92
N TRP A 622 -23.21 6.83 -28.13
CA TRP A 622 -22.60 8.14 -28.29
C TRP A 622 -21.91 8.28 -29.65
N ASP A 623 -22.10 9.42 -30.29
CA ASP A 623 -21.13 9.92 -31.25
C ASP A 623 -19.95 10.51 -30.46
N TRP A 624 -18.86 9.75 -30.41
CA TRP A 624 -17.64 10.08 -29.68
C TRP A 624 -16.86 11.28 -30.27
N GLN A 625 -17.24 11.79 -31.46
CA GLN A 625 -16.74 13.07 -31.99
C GLN A 625 -17.61 14.27 -31.55
N ARG A 626 -18.71 14.02 -30.82
CA ARG A 626 -19.67 15.04 -30.35
C ARG A 626 -19.95 14.89 -28.85
N LEU A 627 -18.93 14.58 -28.05
CA LEU A 627 -19.11 14.51 -26.60
C LEU A 627 -19.54 15.88 -26.06
N PRO A 628 -20.43 15.93 -25.04
CA PRO A 628 -20.90 17.17 -24.43
C PRO A 628 -19.77 18.15 -24.13
N GLY A 629 -19.88 19.39 -24.59
CA GLY A 629 -18.91 20.47 -24.39
C GLY A 629 -17.75 20.53 -25.39
N THR A 630 -17.44 19.45 -26.13
CA THR A 630 -16.24 19.39 -26.98
C THR A 630 -16.32 20.26 -28.22
N THR A 631 -15.16 20.71 -28.73
CA THR A 631 -15.01 21.36 -30.04
C THR A 631 -14.12 20.52 -30.94
N VAL A 632 -14.70 19.87 -31.95
CA VAL A 632 -14.06 18.77 -32.70
C VAL A 632 -14.40 18.84 -34.20
N GLU A 633 -13.40 18.60 -35.04
CA GLU A 633 -13.57 18.36 -36.48
C GLU A 633 -14.30 17.04 -36.72
N GLN A 634 -15.40 17.06 -37.46
CA GLN A 634 -16.28 15.91 -37.69
C GLN A 634 -15.78 15.06 -38.87
N VAL A 635 -14.87 14.14 -38.61
CA VAL A 635 -14.22 13.33 -39.66
C VAL A 635 -15.01 12.04 -39.94
N PRO A 636 -15.46 11.78 -41.19
CA PRO A 636 -16.09 10.51 -41.55
C PRO A 636 -15.13 9.32 -41.39
N ASN A 637 -15.63 8.18 -40.90
CA ASN A 637 -14.84 6.96 -40.67
C ASN A 637 -13.56 7.21 -39.84
N PHE A 638 -13.67 8.06 -38.81
CA PHE A 638 -12.54 8.46 -37.98
C PHE A 638 -11.78 7.26 -37.41
N LYS A 639 -10.47 7.21 -37.65
CA LYS A 639 -9.58 6.22 -37.06
C LYS A 639 -9.12 6.71 -35.69
N TRP A 640 -9.61 6.06 -34.64
CA TRP A 640 -9.28 6.39 -33.26
C TRP A 640 -7.78 6.23 -33.01
N PRO A 641 -7.08 7.30 -32.54
CA PRO A 641 -5.67 7.22 -32.18
C PRO A 641 -5.43 6.24 -31.02
N ASN A 642 -4.20 5.74 -30.90
CA ASN A 642 -3.80 4.95 -29.75
C ASN A 642 -3.77 5.83 -28.48
N THR A 643 -4.55 5.41 -27.48
CA THR A 643 -4.69 6.07 -26.17
C THR A 643 -4.35 5.15 -25.00
N ALA A 644 -3.66 4.04 -25.28
CA ALA A 644 -3.33 3.03 -24.28
C ALA A 644 -2.58 3.67 -23.10
N TRP A 645 -3.10 3.48 -21.89
CA TRP A 645 -2.52 4.01 -20.64
C TRP A 645 -2.23 5.52 -20.69
N GLY A 646 -3.10 6.28 -21.36
CA GLY A 646 -3.05 7.74 -21.41
C GLY A 646 -2.08 8.33 -22.45
N VAL A 647 -1.45 7.48 -23.27
CA VAL A 647 -0.57 7.94 -24.36
C VAL A 647 -1.34 8.83 -25.34
N ASN A 648 -0.75 9.94 -25.78
CA ASN A 648 -1.37 10.96 -26.65
C ASN A 648 -2.62 11.68 -26.08
N MET A 649 -2.93 11.49 -24.79
CA MET A 649 -4.13 12.07 -24.16
C MET A 649 -3.84 13.34 -23.34
N TRP A 650 -2.58 13.77 -23.26
CA TRP A 650 -2.19 15.02 -22.60
C TRP A 650 -2.60 16.26 -23.39
N GLY A 651 -2.65 17.41 -22.70
CA GLY A 651 -2.87 18.71 -23.31
C GLY A 651 -1.63 19.25 -24.00
N SER A 652 -1.84 20.10 -25.01
CA SER A 652 -0.75 20.69 -25.81
C SER A 652 -0.23 22.02 -25.25
N HIS A 653 -0.91 22.59 -24.25
CA HIS A 653 -0.69 23.96 -23.76
C HIS A 653 -0.64 24.00 -22.23
N ASP A 654 0.13 24.93 -21.69
CA ASP A 654 0.22 25.15 -20.23
C ASP A 654 -1.02 25.89 -19.70
N PHE A 655 -1.67 26.70 -20.56
CA PHE A 655 -2.87 27.45 -20.24
C PHE A 655 -4.07 26.52 -20.08
N ALA A 656 -4.20 25.97 -18.88
CA ALA A 656 -5.42 25.37 -18.36
C ALA A 656 -5.46 25.52 -16.84
N GLY A 657 -6.65 25.77 -16.31
CA GLY A 657 -6.86 25.97 -14.89
C GLY A 657 -8.13 26.75 -14.62
N GLY A 658 -8.33 27.13 -13.37
CA GLY A 658 -9.56 27.78 -12.95
C GLY A 658 -9.44 28.54 -11.64
N VAL A 659 -10.57 29.04 -11.18
CA VAL A 659 -10.72 29.69 -9.88
C VAL A 659 -12.08 29.36 -9.30
N SER A 660 -12.14 29.21 -7.98
CA SER A 660 -13.38 29.06 -7.21
C SER A 660 -13.30 29.90 -5.95
N ASP A 661 -14.39 30.58 -5.61
CA ASP A 661 -14.60 31.18 -4.27
C ASP A 661 -15.51 30.30 -3.38
N GLY A 662 -15.74 29.05 -3.80
CA GLY A 662 -16.67 28.12 -3.19
C GLY A 662 -18.10 28.25 -3.72
N LYS A 663 -18.53 29.39 -4.27
CA LYS A 663 -19.91 29.62 -4.77
C LYS A 663 -20.00 29.86 -6.27
N ARG A 664 -18.94 30.41 -6.85
CA ARG A 664 -18.80 30.75 -8.27
C ARG A 664 -17.51 30.16 -8.75
N THR A 665 -17.56 29.59 -9.95
CA THR A 665 -16.42 28.85 -10.49
C THR A 665 -16.17 29.19 -11.94
N LEU A 666 -14.91 29.10 -12.35
CA LEU A 666 -14.47 29.22 -13.72
C LEU A 666 -13.38 28.18 -13.98
N LEU A 667 -13.47 27.48 -15.11
CA LEU A 667 -12.43 26.63 -15.67
C LEU A 667 -12.19 27.05 -17.12
N SER A 668 -10.93 27.23 -17.51
CA SER A 668 -10.55 27.62 -18.86
C SER A 668 -9.37 26.79 -19.36
N MET A 669 -9.27 26.64 -20.68
CA MET A 669 -8.11 26.05 -21.34
C MET A 669 -7.90 26.58 -22.75
N GLU A 670 -6.66 26.46 -23.22
CA GLU A 670 -6.31 26.51 -24.63
C GLU A 670 -6.26 25.09 -25.20
N LEU A 671 -7.14 24.78 -26.15
CA LEU A 671 -7.24 23.47 -26.78
C LEU A 671 -6.49 23.45 -28.11
N SER A 672 -5.62 22.47 -28.26
CA SER A 672 -5.14 22.02 -29.56
C SER A 672 -5.16 20.50 -29.63
N ARG A 673 -5.98 19.98 -30.54
CA ARG A 673 -6.21 18.56 -30.73
C ARG A 673 -6.46 18.29 -32.21
N LYS A 674 -5.57 17.50 -32.82
CA LYS A 674 -5.55 17.27 -34.28
C LYS A 674 -5.50 18.61 -35.03
N ASN A 675 -6.42 18.83 -35.96
CA ASN A 675 -6.43 20.00 -36.85
C ASN A 675 -7.11 21.23 -36.24
N VAL A 676 -7.79 21.07 -35.09
CA VAL A 676 -8.35 22.20 -34.34
C VAL A 676 -7.28 22.68 -33.36
N THR A 677 -6.83 23.92 -33.54
CA THR A 677 -5.77 24.53 -32.72
C THR A 677 -6.23 25.84 -32.06
N HIS A 678 -5.53 26.25 -31.01
CA HIS A 678 -5.70 27.52 -30.29
C HIS A 678 -7.15 27.87 -29.87
N ALA A 679 -8.02 26.86 -29.67
CA ALA A 679 -9.39 27.09 -29.25
C ALA A 679 -9.44 27.36 -27.74
N TYR A 680 -9.73 28.61 -27.35
CA TYR A 680 -9.93 28.97 -25.96
C TYR A 680 -11.34 28.61 -25.52
N LYS A 681 -11.44 27.71 -24.54
CA LYS A 681 -12.71 27.19 -24.03
C LYS A 681 -12.82 27.49 -22.56
N THR A 682 -13.94 28.08 -22.15
CA THR A 682 -14.19 28.47 -20.76
C THR A 682 -15.58 28.03 -20.32
N VAL A 683 -15.66 27.45 -19.13
CA VAL A 683 -16.90 27.12 -18.41
C VAL A 683 -16.95 27.94 -17.13
N MET A 684 -18.03 28.67 -16.92
CA MET A 684 -18.31 29.40 -15.68
C MET A 684 -19.60 28.89 -15.08
N ALA A 685 -19.63 28.60 -13.78
CA ALA A 685 -20.83 28.10 -13.11
C ALA A 685 -21.16 28.91 -11.86
N THR A 686 -22.45 29.20 -11.71
CA THR A 686 -23.12 29.84 -10.57
C THR A 686 -24.29 28.97 -10.11
N ASP A 687 -24.94 29.33 -9.01
CA ASP A 687 -26.00 28.54 -8.37
C ASP A 687 -27.13 28.04 -9.29
N ASP A 688 -27.44 28.77 -10.36
CA ASP A 688 -28.55 28.50 -11.27
C ASP A 688 -28.16 28.49 -12.76
N ARG A 689 -26.88 28.69 -13.09
CA ARG A 689 -26.44 28.88 -14.49
C ARG A 689 -25.03 28.39 -14.77
N VAL A 690 -24.86 27.77 -15.94
CA VAL A 690 -23.57 27.51 -16.57
C VAL A 690 -23.44 28.39 -17.81
N THR A 691 -22.31 29.10 -17.94
CA THR A 691 -21.96 29.89 -19.12
C THR A 691 -20.73 29.30 -19.79
N CYS A 692 -20.89 28.87 -21.04
CA CYS A 692 -19.82 28.30 -21.84
C CYS A 692 -19.40 29.28 -22.94
N MET A 693 -18.10 29.51 -23.08
CA MET A 693 -17.53 30.40 -24.10
C MET A 693 -16.46 29.68 -24.91
N GLY A 694 -16.45 29.91 -26.22
CA GLY A 694 -15.42 29.44 -27.14
C GLY A 694 -14.93 30.59 -28.01
N THR A 695 -13.62 30.86 -28.02
CA THR A 695 -13.00 31.92 -28.83
C THR A 695 -11.68 31.43 -29.45
N GLY A 696 -11.19 32.13 -30.46
CA GLY A 696 -9.87 31.84 -31.07
C GLY A 696 -9.77 30.50 -31.80
N ILE A 697 -10.88 29.79 -32.06
CA ILE A 697 -10.90 28.48 -32.71
C ILE A 697 -10.25 28.59 -34.09
N ASP A 698 -9.03 28.08 -34.20
CA ASP A 698 -8.28 28.07 -35.46
C ASP A 698 -8.65 26.83 -36.25
N THR A 699 -9.24 27.08 -37.42
CA THR A 699 -9.72 26.05 -38.34
C THR A 699 -8.94 26.02 -39.65
N ARG A 700 -7.78 26.70 -39.75
CA ARG A 700 -7.02 26.79 -41.01
C ARG A 700 -6.58 25.44 -41.58
N SER A 701 -6.40 24.44 -40.72
CA SER A 701 -5.91 23.10 -41.09
C SER A 701 -7.02 22.04 -41.16
N VAL A 702 -8.28 22.42 -40.95
CA VAL A 702 -9.40 21.45 -40.94
C VAL A 702 -9.89 21.17 -42.36
N MET A 703 -10.30 19.93 -42.60
CA MET A 703 -10.83 19.44 -43.87
C MET A 703 -12.35 19.19 -43.80
N PHE A 704 -12.91 19.04 -42.59
CA PHE A 704 -14.33 18.79 -42.33
C PHE A 704 -14.93 19.84 -41.38
N PRO A 705 -16.27 19.93 -41.26
CA PRO A 705 -16.90 20.88 -40.35
C PRO A 705 -16.43 20.71 -38.90
N VAL A 706 -16.10 21.83 -38.25
CA VAL A 706 -15.81 21.88 -36.82
C VAL A 706 -17.10 22.17 -36.07
N VAL A 707 -17.42 21.32 -35.10
CA VAL A 707 -18.65 21.43 -34.30
C VAL A 707 -18.26 21.61 -32.84
N THR A 708 -18.92 22.55 -32.15
CA THR A 708 -18.98 22.55 -30.69
C THR A 708 -20.27 21.87 -30.27
N CYS A 709 -20.17 20.71 -29.62
CA CYS A 709 -21.35 20.02 -29.10
C CYS A 709 -21.79 20.67 -27.79
N VAL A 710 -23.01 21.21 -27.74
CA VAL A 710 -23.57 21.78 -26.51
C VAL A 710 -23.91 20.67 -25.51
N ASN A 711 -24.66 19.65 -25.94
CA ASN A 711 -24.95 18.46 -25.16
C ASN A 711 -25.30 17.28 -26.09
N GLN A 712 -25.13 16.05 -25.58
CA GLN A 712 -25.55 14.80 -26.22
C GLN A 712 -26.01 13.85 -25.11
N CYS A 713 -27.31 13.84 -24.84
CA CYS A 713 -27.95 13.14 -23.73
C CYS A 713 -29.13 12.26 -24.21
N ILE A 714 -29.66 11.43 -23.32
CA ILE A 714 -30.87 10.64 -23.57
C ILE A 714 -32.07 11.59 -23.69
N ALA A 715 -32.76 11.54 -24.82
CA ALA A 715 -33.98 12.33 -25.02
C ALA A 715 -35.08 11.87 -24.05
N ARG A 716 -35.41 12.71 -23.06
CA ARG A 716 -36.52 12.50 -22.12
C ARG A 716 -37.53 13.65 -22.22
N GLY A 717 -38.75 13.34 -22.64
CA GLY A 717 -39.79 14.35 -22.89
C GLY A 717 -39.54 15.18 -24.16
N PRO A 718 -40.42 16.16 -24.45
CA PRO A 718 -40.37 16.94 -25.68
C PRO A 718 -39.13 17.85 -25.71
N VAL A 719 -38.47 17.90 -26.88
CA VAL A 719 -37.43 18.91 -27.17
C VAL A 719 -38.10 20.11 -27.82
N ARG A 720 -38.08 21.25 -27.14
CA ARG A 720 -38.67 22.50 -27.65
C ARG A 720 -37.59 23.50 -27.98
N TYR A 721 -37.82 24.36 -28.96
CA TYR A 721 -36.90 25.44 -29.28
C TYR A 721 -37.65 26.73 -29.59
N LEU A 722 -37.04 27.85 -29.20
CA LEU A 722 -37.51 29.19 -29.46
C LEU A 722 -36.67 29.80 -30.57
N THR A 723 -37.33 30.35 -31.59
CA THR A 723 -36.67 31.10 -32.66
C THR A 723 -36.56 32.59 -32.33
N MET A 724 -35.70 33.30 -33.04
CA MET A 724 -35.46 34.74 -32.84
C MET A 724 -36.68 35.65 -33.07
N ASP A 725 -37.72 35.17 -33.77
CA ASP A 725 -39.02 35.83 -33.92
C ASP A 725 -40.02 35.48 -32.80
N ASN A 726 -39.53 34.85 -31.72
CA ASN A 726 -40.29 34.40 -30.55
C ASN A 726 -41.34 33.33 -30.85
N GLN A 727 -41.12 32.48 -31.86
CA GLN A 727 -41.96 31.31 -32.11
C GLN A 727 -41.38 30.09 -31.40
N GLU A 728 -42.25 29.39 -30.66
CA GLU A 728 -41.90 28.14 -30.00
C GLU A 728 -42.32 26.96 -30.88
N HIS A 729 -41.41 26.01 -31.03
CA HIS A 729 -41.61 24.80 -31.81
C HIS A 729 -41.18 23.57 -31.01
N THR A 730 -41.75 22.41 -31.34
CA THR A 730 -41.38 21.12 -30.76
C THR A 730 -40.76 20.23 -31.84
N LEU A 731 -39.64 19.58 -31.52
CA LEU A 731 -39.00 18.56 -32.35
C LEU A 731 -39.14 17.19 -31.65
N GLU A 732 -40.11 16.40 -32.10
CA GLU A 732 -40.35 15.05 -31.55
C GLU A 732 -39.31 14.04 -32.07
N GLN A 733 -38.96 14.12 -33.35
CA GLN A 733 -37.96 13.25 -33.99
C GLN A 733 -37.39 13.93 -35.24
N GLY A 734 -36.15 13.58 -35.60
CA GLY A 734 -35.46 14.06 -36.79
C GLY A 734 -34.33 15.03 -36.45
N SER A 735 -33.86 15.77 -37.46
CA SER A 735 -32.83 16.79 -37.30
C SER A 735 -33.28 18.11 -37.92
N LEU A 736 -33.01 19.20 -37.22
CA LEU A 736 -33.22 20.57 -37.68
C LEU A 736 -31.88 21.30 -37.60
N THR A 737 -31.54 22.05 -38.65
CA THR A 737 -30.40 22.97 -38.63
C THR A 737 -30.87 24.35 -39.06
N ALA A 738 -30.64 25.36 -38.22
CA ALA A 738 -31.06 26.74 -38.47
C ALA A 738 -30.14 27.75 -37.76
N ASP A 739 -30.07 28.98 -38.27
CA ASP A 739 -29.28 30.09 -37.71
C ASP A 739 -30.12 31.12 -36.93
N ASN A 740 -31.42 30.85 -36.79
CA ASN A 740 -32.39 31.67 -36.06
C ASN A 740 -32.91 31.00 -34.77
N ILE A 741 -32.27 29.93 -34.29
CA ILE A 741 -32.59 29.31 -33.00
C ILE A 741 -32.00 30.17 -31.87
N GLN A 742 -32.85 30.65 -30.97
CA GLN A 742 -32.49 31.47 -29.80
C GLN A 742 -32.23 30.61 -28.56
N ALA A 743 -33.10 29.65 -28.30
CA ALA A 743 -33.00 28.79 -27.13
C ALA A 743 -33.55 27.38 -27.41
N VAL A 744 -33.05 26.39 -26.68
CA VAL A 744 -33.55 25.01 -26.67
C VAL A 744 -33.93 24.63 -25.24
N TYR A 745 -35.08 23.99 -25.06
CA TYR A 745 -35.61 23.53 -23.79
C TYR A 745 -35.70 22.01 -23.81
N HIS A 746 -34.99 21.35 -22.89
CA HIS A 746 -35.00 19.90 -22.80
C HIS A 746 -34.57 19.42 -21.41
N ASP A 747 -35.30 18.44 -20.88
CA ASP A 747 -34.97 17.70 -19.65
C ASP A 747 -34.57 18.59 -18.44
N GLY A 748 -35.33 19.67 -18.22
CA GLY A 748 -35.08 20.61 -17.11
C GLY A 748 -34.08 21.72 -17.41
N PHE A 749 -33.42 21.71 -18.56
CA PHE A 749 -32.44 22.71 -18.97
C PHE A 749 -32.96 23.66 -20.05
N VAL A 750 -32.44 24.89 -20.04
CA VAL A 750 -32.62 25.89 -21.08
C VAL A 750 -31.25 26.28 -21.64
N TYR A 751 -31.00 25.93 -22.89
CA TYR A 751 -29.76 26.25 -23.60
C TYR A 751 -29.98 27.55 -24.39
N THR A 752 -29.46 28.67 -23.89
CA THR A 752 -29.56 29.97 -24.58
C THR A 752 -28.31 30.24 -25.40
N LEU A 753 -28.48 30.63 -26.67
CA LEU A 753 -27.37 30.77 -27.61
C LEU A 753 -27.01 32.24 -27.80
N ALA A 754 -26.01 32.69 -27.05
CA ALA A 754 -25.47 34.04 -27.17
C ALA A 754 -24.46 34.14 -28.33
N TYR A 755 -24.45 35.28 -29.01
CA TYR A 755 -23.51 35.59 -30.10
C TYR A 755 -23.10 37.06 -30.06
N PHE A 756 -21.87 37.35 -30.51
CA PHE A 756 -21.34 38.71 -30.53
C PHE A 756 -21.42 39.35 -31.93
N ARG A 757 -20.87 38.70 -32.97
CA ARG A 757 -20.81 39.25 -34.34
C ARG A 757 -21.69 38.52 -35.35
N SER A 758 -21.76 37.20 -35.26
CA SER A 758 -22.50 36.35 -36.21
C SER A 758 -23.26 35.28 -35.46
N ARG A 759 -24.49 35.01 -35.91
CA ARG A 759 -25.33 33.94 -35.35
C ARG A 759 -24.71 32.58 -35.67
N PRO A 760 -24.61 31.67 -34.68
CA PRO A 760 -24.19 30.31 -34.96
C PRO A 760 -25.30 29.60 -35.73
N THR A 761 -24.91 28.73 -36.66
CA THR A 761 -25.81 27.69 -37.17
C THR A 761 -25.92 26.61 -36.11
N VAL A 762 -27.15 26.27 -35.75
CA VAL A 762 -27.49 25.37 -34.63
C VAL A 762 -28.18 24.15 -35.18
N THR A 763 -27.69 22.97 -34.80
CA THR A 763 -28.34 21.70 -35.12
C THR A 763 -28.95 21.10 -33.87
N ILE A 764 -30.25 20.77 -33.94
CA ILE A 764 -30.96 19.97 -32.94
C ILE A 764 -31.27 18.63 -33.59
N GLU A 765 -30.98 17.52 -32.91
CA GLU A 765 -31.24 16.18 -33.41
C GLU A 765 -31.86 15.32 -32.32
N VAL A 766 -33.00 14.69 -32.64
CA VAL A 766 -33.69 13.73 -31.79
C VAL A 766 -33.87 12.45 -32.60
N LYS A 767 -33.12 11.40 -32.27
CA LYS A 767 -33.12 10.15 -33.02
C LYS A 767 -32.96 8.95 -32.11
N SER A 768 -33.44 7.81 -32.60
CA SER A 768 -33.10 6.51 -32.05
C SER A 768 -31.72 6.10 -32.54
N CYS A 769 -30.86 5.68 -31.62
CA CYS A 769 -29.52 5.16 -31.91
C CYS A 769 -29.42 3.72 -31.41
N SER A 770 -28.58 2.92 -32.06
CA SER A 770 -28.22 1.57 -31.64
C SER A 770 -26.70 1.40 -31.64
N GLY A 771 -26.20 0.55 -30.74
CA GLY A 771 -24.78 0.28 -30.53
C GLY A 771 -24.61 -0.78 -29.45
N ALA A 772 -23.41 -1.37 -29.34
CA ALA A 772 -23.14 -2.43 -28.38
C ALA A 772 -22.02 -2.04 -27.41
N TRP A 773 -22.11 -2.50 -26.15
CA TRP A 773 -21.02 -2.34 -25.19
C TRP A 773 -19.71 -2.94 -25.71
N SER A 774 -19.77 -4.03 -26.47
CA SER A 774 -18.62 -4.65 -27.14
C SER A 774 -17.88 -3.73 -28.10
N ASP A 775 -18.52 -2.66 -28.61
CA ASP A 775 -17.90 -1.69 -29.51
C ASP A 775 -16.97 -0.71 -28.78
N ILE A 776 -17.10 -0.61 -27.47
CA ILE A 776 -16.32 0.27 -26.58
C ILE A 776 -15.68 -0.49 -25.41
N ASN A 777 -15.89 -1.80 -25.33
CA ASN A 777 -15.33 -2.70 -24.34
C ASN A 777 -15.15 -4.09 -24.98
N ILE A 778 -13.99 -4.29 -25.60
CA ILE A 778 -13.74 -5.39 -26.55
C ILE A 778 -13.49 -6.72 -25.83
N GLU A 779 -13.16 -6.69 -24.53
CA GLU A 779 -13.09 -7.89 -23.69
C GLU A 779 -14.38 -8.04 -22.85
N PRO A 780 -14.92 -9.26 -22.64
CA PRO A 780 -16.02 -9.45 -21.71
C PRO A 780 -15.60 -8.95 -20.31
N PRO A 781 -16.51 -8.32 -19.54
CA PRO A 781 -16.18 -7.83 -18.20
C PRO A 781 -15.65 -8.99 -17.36
N ARG A 782 -14.36 -8.93 -17.00
CA ARG A 782 -13.74 -9.89 -16.09
C ARG A 782 -14.41 -9.68 -14.72
N VAL A 783 -15.30 -10.61 -14.36
CA VAL A 783 -16.04 -10.66 -13.09
C VAL A 783 -15.09 -10.88 -11.92
#